data_AF-A0A3L6QNH6-F1
#
_entry.id   AF-A0A3L6QNH6-F1
#
_cell.length_a   1.000
_cell.length_b   1.000
_cell.length_c   1.000
_cell.angle_alpha   90.00
_cell.angle_beta   90.00
_cell.angle_gamma   90.00
#
_symmetry.space_group_name_H-M   'P 1'
#
loop_
_entity.id
_entity.type
_entity.pdbx_description
1 polymer ?
#
loop_
_entity_poly.entity_id
_entity_poly.type
_entity_poly.pdbx_seq_one_letter_code
_entity_poly.pdbx_strand_id
1 'polypeptide(L)'
;MVGLDIPFELPIFHRATSINLNVINRVTWLRQTLPAQGGEFSVLERLSISGCHLDIDIGVLVLQCPRLRVLELRRFWHFGAGMVHLHSTTIEELVVAPDWWIVGIDIVAPALKKFTMDTYMSKDFNVSFLAPMVKDIHWRCKYAFRNVAISEMWCLHELNLWMEESVCRLDLTIEMQSIPPGDADQDLKQLIAQLPNFSVLRLDLLTWGHDFGAMVLNLLGICAGIQSLKLVITRLKDGLLPKLFVWSVEYKAEIMYVISNCGCRCCRLGELLQMLQPRAACLLVTSFRHLEASRGGISSCEDGWIGKSWSAFRTNAPGLQVLAAAVALTLALAAGGGGAFEFQEATVDAIQLGFRNGSLTSAALVRFSLDRIARLNPLLRAVIEVNPDALAQAARADAERAASGGRCAAGLHGVPVLLKDNIATRDRLNTTAGSLALLGSVVRRDAGVVARLRRAGAVILGKANPSEWSNFRQVDPGWSARGGQTQNPYVLSVTPCGSSAGPGVAAAANMAAVTLGSETAGSIICPSVLNSVVGIKPTVGLTSRSGVIPITPRQDTIGPMCRTVSDAVHVLDAIVGYDELDAEATGAASKYIPHGGYRQFLRIDGLRGKRIGVLRGFFEQYAPEPRRVYEKHLSTMRHHGAILIKDLDLAGNWIDLGDQMGLLMNVEFKLSLNAYLKDLLYSPVRSLAQVIAFNNAHPKEERLKDFGQADLIAAEKTAGIGAAERAALRRLNELSTGGLEKTVKEHRLDAVVVANNDISAVLAIGGYPGIAVPAGYSEEGVPFGIVFGGLRGYEPRLIEMAYAFEQATKLYIDPNNPYMNLRSSRRTGGGHRVDDRRRSSRTALLYGRLPAARAVLPHACGSAASAFSCRCHPAELIGPSNAISCATGKQLPQLITGGSSDPIAASWFIKDRDRTIIISLSARLMKK
;
A
#
# COMPACT_ATOMS: atom_id res chain seq x y z
N MET A 1 -31.83 38.50 4.73
CA MET A 1 -32.18 39.25 3.50
C MET A 1 -32.19 40.72 3.90
N VAL A 2 -31.19 41.59 3.70
CA VAL A 2 -30.09 41.77 2.74
C VAL A 2 -28.77 41.74 3.56
N GLY A 3 -27.74 40.95 3.29
CA GLY A 3 -27.07 40.77 1.99
C GLY A 3 -25.93 41.81 1.83
N LEU A 4 -25.13 42.05 2.87
CA LEU A 4 -23.83 42.71 2.72
C LEU A 4 -22.77 41.62 2.90
N ASP A 5 -22.25 41.11 1.79
CA ASP A 5 -21.03 40.31 1.77
C ASP A 5 -19.87 41.24 2.08
N ILE A 6 -19.42 41.25 3.33
CA ILE A 6 -18.28 42.06 3.71
C ILE A 6 -17.03 41.17 3.54
N PRO A 7 -16.14 41.46 2.57
CA PRO A 7 -14.88 40.76 2.46
C PRO A 7 -14.05 41.03 3.71
N PHE A 8 -13.64 39.97 4.40
CA PHE A 8 -12.75 40.04 5.55
C PHE A 8 -11.43 39.36 5.18
N GLU A 9 -10.35 40.16 5.15
CA GLU A 9 -8.99 39.64 5.00
C GLU A 9 -8.43 39.22 6.36
N LEU A 10 -7.95 37.98 6.46
CA LEU A 10 -7.21 37.52 7.62
C LEU A 10 -5.87 38.27 7.71
N PRO A 11 -5.60 39.00 8.81
CA PRO A 11 -4.30 39.62 8.97
C PRO A 11 -3.20 38.56 9.03
N ILE A 12 -2.15 38.74 8.21
CA ILE A 12 -1.01 37.83 8.16
C ILE A 12 -0.08 38.11 9.34
N PHE A 13 0.11 37.11 10.20
CA PHE A 13 1.04 37.19 11.31
C PHE A 13 2.22 36.25 11.08
N HIS A 14 3.28 36.73 10.43
CA HIS A 14 4.45 35.94 10.01
C HIS A 14 5.21 35.19 11.13
N ARG A 15 4.91 35.48 12.41
CA ARG A 15 5.53 34.83 13.57
C ARG A 15 4.56 34.00 14.41
N ALA A 16 3.26 34.04 14.11
CA ALA A 16 2.26 33.34 14.90
C ALA A 16 2.22 31.86 14.51
N THR A 17 2.43 30.99 15.50
CA THR A 17 2.32 29.53 15.31
C THR A 17 0.92 29.04 15.64
N SER A 18 0.10 29.86 16.31
CA SER A 18 -1.29 29.53 16.67
C SER A 18 -2.19 30.76 16.55
N ILE A 19 -3.31 30.62 15.85
CA ILE A 19 -4.33 31.66 15.68
C ILE A 19 -5.70 31.10 16.12
N ASN A 20 -6.39 31.82 17.00
CA ASN A 20 -7.78 31.57 17.35
C ASN A 20 -8.64 32.78 16.99
N LEU A 21 -9.54 32.61 16.03
CA LEU A 21 -10.47 33.61 15.55
C LEU A 21 -11.89 33.26 15.99
N ASN A 22 -12.49 34.11 16.80
CA ASN A 22 -13.88 33.97 17.25
C ASN A 22 -14.71 35.18 16.79
N VAL A 23 -15.60 34.95 15.82
CA VAL A 23 -16.50 35.96 15.29
C VAL A 23 -17.87 35.81 15.93
N ILE A 24 -18.29 36.81 16.69
CA ILE A 24 -19.57 36.85 17.39
C ILE A 24 -20.48 37.83 16.64
N ASN A 25 -21.18 37.37 15.60
CA ASN A 25 -22.14 38.19 14.86
C ASN A 25 -23.32 37.38 14.31
N ARG A 26 -24.57 37.75 14.69
CA ARG A 26 -25.80 37.06 14.26
C ARG A 26 -26.47 37.64 13.00
N VAL A 27 -25.89 38.67 12.36
CA VAL A 27 -26.65 39.47 11.37
C VAL A 27 -25.88 39.79 10.07
N THR A 28 -24.59 39.44 9.93
CA THR A 28 -23.78 39.82 8.76
C THR A 28 -22.95 38.65 8.25
N TRP A 29 -22.94 38.44 6.93
CA TRP A 29 -22.16 37.40 6.25
C TRP A 29 -20.74 37.89 6.05
N LEU A 30 -19.77 37.10 6.51
CA LEU A 30 -18.35 37.34 6.28
C LEU A 30 -17.87 36.35 5.24
N ARG A 31 -17.48 36.88 4.07
CA ARG A 31 -16.79 36.09 3.06
C ARG A 31 -15.30 36.27 3.26
N GLN A 32 -14.58 35.19 3.53
CA GLN A 32 -13.14 35.27 3.59
C GLN A 32 -12.61 35.59 2.18
N THR A 33 -12.05 36.78 2.01
CA THR A 33 -11.20 37.09 0.86
C THR A 33 -9.77 36.98 1.35
N LEU A 34 -9.00 36.06 0.76
CA LEU A 34 -7.57 35.97 1.02
C LEU A 34 -6.86 37.11 0.27
N PRO A 35 -5.80 37.72 0.84
CA PRO A 35 -5.10 38.81 0.18
C PRO A 35 -4.61 38.38 -1.19
N ALA A 36 -4.93 39.15 -2.24
CA ALA A 36 -4.51 38.86 -3.61
C ALA A 36 -2.97 38.89 -3.81
N GLN A 37 -2.21 39.34 -2.80
CA GLN A 37 -0.75 39.41 -2.82
C GLN A 37 -0.12 38.73 -1.60
N GLY A 38 0.33 37.48 -1.80
CA GLY A 38 1.63 37.00 -1.31
C GLY A 38 1.89 36.98 0.20
N GLY A 39 1.03 36.36 1.00
CA GLY A 39 1.35 36.07 2.39
C GLY A 39 1.00 34.65 2.82
N GLU A 40 1.94 33.72 2.64
CA GLU A 40 1.84 32.38 3.23
C GLU A 40 1.94 32.48 4.76
N PHE A 41 1.07 31.76 5.47
CA PHE A 41 1.21 31.52 6.90
C PHE A 41 2.28 30.43 7.12
N SER A 42 3.52 30.75 6.76
CA SER A 42 4.63 29.79 6.62
C SER A 42 5.06 29.09 7.92
N VAL A 43 4.66 29.63 9.08
CA VAL A 43 4.95 29.07 10.41
C VAL A 43 3.71 28.71 11.24
N LEU A 44 2.51 28.88 10.69
CA LEU A 44 1.27 28.60 11.41
C LEU A 44 1.04 27.10 11.53
N GLU A 45 0.93 26.61 12.77
CA GLU A 45 0.77 25.19 13.08
C GLU A 45 -0.65 24.87 13.59
N ARG A 46 -1.33 25.84 14.21
CA ARG A 46 -2.72 25.70 14.68
C ARG A 46 -3.59 26.87 14.25
N LEU A 47 -4.76 26.57 13.67
CA LEU A 47 -5.76 27.55 13.29
C LEU A 47 -7.13 27.10 13.81
N SER A 48 -7.75 27.92 14.65
CA SER A 48 -9.11 27.72 15.14
C SER A 48 -9.97 28.89 14.71
N ILE A 49 -11.06 28.61 14.01
CA ILE A 49 -12.01 29.61 13.51
C ILE A 49 -13.40 29.22 14.01
N SER A 50 -14.10 30.17 14.64
CA SER A 50 -15.49 29.97 15.03
C SER A 50 -16.38 31.19 14.81
N GLY A 51 -17.62 31.01 14.33
CA GLY A 51 -18.60 32.10 14.25
C GLY A 51 -19.72 31.95 13.19
N CYS A 52 -20.96 32.24 13.58
CA CYS A 52 -22.21 31.77 12.96
C CYS A 52 -22.53 32.21 11.52
N HIS A 53 -21.70 32.99 10.82
CA HIS A 53 -21.92 33.41 9.41
C HIS A 53 -20.59 33.62 8.64
N LEU A 54 -19.60 32.77 8.92
CA LEU A 54 -18.31 32.74 8.20
C LEU A 54 -18.40 31.80 6.99
N ASP A 55 -18.14 32.31 5.79
CA ASP A 55 -17.97 31.53 4.56
C ASP A 55 -16.48 31.33 4.28
N ILE A 56 -16.03 30.06 4.30
CA ILE A 56 -14.62 29.65 4.25
C ILE A 56 -14.43 28.60 3.16
N ASP A 57 -13.55 28.87 2.20
CA ASP A 57 -13.00 27.86 1.30
C ASP A 57 -11.82 27.16 1.99
N ILE A 58 -12.09 25.95 2.49
CA ILE A 58 -11.12 25.17 3.26
C ILE A 58 -9.94 24.73 2.38
N GLY A 59 -10.18 24.40 1.11
CA GLY A 59 -9.15 23.97 0.18
C GLY A 59 -8.13 25.08 -0.08
N VAL A 60 -8.62 26.30 -0.34
CA VAL A 60 -7.75 27.46 -0.55
C VAL A 60 -7.03 27.87 0.74
N LEU A 61 -7.71 27.82 1.90
CA LEU A 61 -7.12 28.13 3.20
C LEU A 61 -5.91 27.24 3.52
N VAL A 62 -6.03 25.94 3.28
CA VAL A 62 -4.97 24.95 3.54
C VAL A 62 -3.76 25.17 2.64
N LEU A 63 -3.96 25.49 1.35
CA LEU A 63 -2.86 25.76 0.41
C LEU A 63 -1.94 26.91 0.89
N GLN A 64 -2.47 27.86 1.68
CA GLN A 64 -1.73 29.00 2.19
C GLN A 64 -1.05 28.74 3.56
N CYS A 65 -1.28 27.58 4.17
CA CYS A 65 -0.77 27.24 5.50
C CYS A 65 0.03 25.92 5.46
N PRO A 66 1.23 25.88 4.83
CA PRO A 66 1.95 24.64 4.53
C PRO A 66 2.49 23.89 5.75
N ARG A 67 2.43 24.49 6.95
CA ARG A 67 2.82 23.86 8.22
C ARG A 67 1.64 23.58 9.16
N LEU A 68 0.41 23.80 8.69
CA LEU A 68 -0.77 23.63 9.52
C LEU A 68 -0.95 22.17 9.92
N ARG A 69 -0.95 21.93 11.23
CA ARG A 69 -1.15 20.61 11.84
C ARG A 69 -2.53 20.49 12.47
N VAL A 70 -3.09 21.57 12.97
CA VAL A 70 -4.40 21.56 13.64
C VAL A 70 -5.32 22.59 13.02
N LEU A 71 -6.47 22.14 12.51
CA LEU A 71 -7.50 22.98 11.94
C LEU A 71 -8.83 22.73 12.66
N GLU A 72 -9.36 23.77 13.30
CA GLU A 72 -10.66 23.73 13.95
C GLU A 72 -11.60 24.74 13.30
N LEU A 73 -12.72 24.25 12.76
CA LEU A 73 -13.76 25.06 12.15
C LEU A 73 -15.07 24.77 12.87
N ARG A 74 -15.60 25.76 13.60
CA ARG A 74 -16.81 25.60 14.43
C ARG A 74 -17.84 26.68 14.15
N ARG A 75 -19.12 26.34 14.17
CA ARG A 75 -20.23 27.28 13.98
C ARG A 75 -20.12 28.07 12.68
N PHE A 76 -19.71 27.48 11.55
CA PHE A 76 -19.48 28.19 10.27
C PHE A 76 -20.48 27.75 9.17
N TRP A 77 -20.44 28.42 8.01
CA TRP A 77 -21.24 28.11 6.80
C TRP A 77 -20.32 27.90 5.59
N HIS A 78 -20.76 27.19 4.55
CA HIS A 78 -19.94 26.96 3.34
C HIS A 78 -20.77 27.18 2.06
N PHE A 79 -20.37 28.12 1.19
CA PHE A 79 -20.96 28.29 -0.14
C PHE A 79 -20.20 27.47 -1.19
N GLY A 80 -20.79 26.35 -1.61
CA GLY A 80 -20.24 25.48 -2.65
C GLY A 80 -20.82 24.08 -2.53
N ALA A 81 -21.95 23.83 -3.20
CA ALA A 81 -22.78 22.62 -3.11
C ALA A 81 -23.17 22.12 -1.68
N GLY A 82 -22.51 22.54 -0.60
CA GLY A 82 -22.49 21.95 0.73
C GLY A 82 -21.34 20.94 0.96
N MET A 83 -20.33 20.85 0.09
CA MET A 83 -19.28 19.82 0.16
C MET A 83 -18.03 20.32 0.91
N VAL A 84 -17.51 19.57 1.87
CA VAL A 84 -16.27 19.92 2.60
C VAL A 84 -15.07 19.26 1.93
N HIS A 85 -14.24 20.04 1.23
CA HIS A 85 -13.00 19.54 0.60
C HIS A 85 -11.78 19.85 1.48
N LEU A 86 -11.05 18.81 1.89
CA LEU A 86 -9.80 18.95 2.64
C LEU A 86 -8.72 18.00 2.11
N HIS A 87 -7.80 18.54 1.31
CA HIS A 87 -6.62 17.79 0.85
C HIS A 87 -5.37 18.37 1.50
N SER A 88 -4.76 17.65 2.43
CA SER A 88 -3.60 18.14 3.20
C SER A 88 -2.69 17.01 3.64
N THR A 89 -1.38 17.13 3.42
CA THR A 89 -0.39 16.15 3.91
C THR A 89 0.08 16.41 5.34
N THR A 90 -0.28 17.56 5.94
CA THR A 90 0.28 18.03 7.22
C THR A 90 -0.70 18.07 8.37
N ILE A 91 -2.01 18.12 8.10
CA ILE A 91 -3.03 18.19 9.15
C ILE A 91 -3.09 16.88 9.92
N GLU A 92 -2.87 16.98 11.23
CA GLU A 92 -2.91 15.90 12.21
C GLU A 92 -4.22 15.88 13.02
N GLU A 93 -4.87 17.04 13.20
CA GLU A 93 -6.14 17.18 13.93
C GLU A 93 -7.10 18.08 13.16
N LEU A 94 -8.32 17.59 12.93
CA LEU A 94 -9.37 18.29 12.21
C LEU A 94 -10.67 18.29 13.02
N VAL A 95 -11.23 19.48 13.23
CA VAL A 95 -12.58 19.65 13.76
C VAL A 95 -13.44 20.39 12.75
N VAL A 96 -14.57 19.80 12.37
CA VAL A 96 -15.55 20.38 11.45
C VAL A 96 -16.92 20.34 12.11
N ALA A 97 -17.40 21.48 12.61
CA ALA A 97 -18.70 21.56 13.27
C ALA A 97 -19.50 22.77 12.76
N PRO A 98 -20.06 22.72 11.54
CA PRO A 98 -20.88 23.80 11.00
C PRO A 98 -22.23 23.91 11.71
N ASP A 99 -22.87 25.08 11.64
CA ASP A 99 -24.22 25.29 12.20
C ASP A 99 -25.35 24.91 11.21
N TRP A 100 -24.99 24.49 9.99
CA TRP A 100 -25.92 24.17 8.90
C TRP A 100 -25.66 22.79 8.29
N TRP A 101 -26.55 22.32 7.40
CA TRP A 101 -26.35 21.03 6.74
C TRP A 101 -25.25 21.07 5.67
N ILE A 102 -24.57 19.94 5.50
CA ILE A 102 -23.61 19.70 4.41
C ILE A 102 -24.11 18.59 3.48
N VAL A 103 -23.68 18.61 2.21
CA VAL A 103 -23.96 17.59 1.19
C VAL A 103 -22.82 16.60 0.99
N GLY A 104 -21.72 16.76 1.70
CA GLY A 104 -20.71 15.72 1.73
C GLY A 104 -19.36 16.17 2.25
N ILE A 105 -18.45 15.22 2.36
CA ILE A 105 -17.04 15.46 2.73
C ILE A 105 -16.11 14.71 1.78
N ASP A 106 -15.00 15.35 1.43
CA ASP A 106 -13.92 14.80 0.62
C ASP A 106 -12.60 15.15 1.30
N ILE A 107 -12.09 14.19 2.08
CA ILE A 107 -10.92 14.37 2.94
C ILE A 107 -9.80 13.46 2.44
N VAL A 108 -8.68 14.05 2.02
CA VAL A 108 -7.42 13.36 1.70
C VAL A 108 -6.35 13.90 2.63
N ALA A 109 -6.17 13.23 3.77
CA ALA A 109 -5.31 13.71 4.85
C ALA A 109 -4.48 12.57 5.46
N PRO A 110 -3.34 12.19 4.85
CA PRO A 110 -2.56 11.03 5.30
C PRO A 110 -1.97 11.16 6.70
N ALA A 111 -1.71 12.39 7.19
CA ALA A 111 -1.20 12.64 8.53
C ALA A 111 -2.28 12.75 9.61
N LEU A 112 -3.57 12.73 9.24
CA LEU A 112 -4.69 12.98 10.13
C LEU A 112 -4.80 11.88 11.18
N LYS A 113 -4.73 12.25 12.46
CA LYS A 113 -4.80 11.37 13.62
C LYS A 113 -6.14 11.50 14.34
N LYS A 114 -6.71 12.70 14.37
CA LYS A 114 -7.98 12.99 15.08
C LYS A 114 -8.94 13.71 14.16
N PHE A 115 -10.15 13.19 14.05
CA PHE A 115 -11.22 13.81 13.29
C PHE A 115 -12.46 13.97 14.18
N THR A 116 -13.00 15.18 14.24
CA THR A 116 -14.29 15.45 14.89
C THR A 116 -15.22 16.12 13.90
N MET A 117 -16.41 15.53 13.71
CA MET A 117 -17.48 16.16 12.97
C MET A 117 -18.78 16.17 13.78
N ASP A 118 -19.41 17.35 13.89
CA ASP A 118 -20.75 17.52 14.48
C ASP A 118 -21.56 18.42 13.55
N THR A 119 -22.46 17.84 12.76
CA THR A 119 -23.16 18.56 11.68
C THR A 119 -24.55 18.01 11.39
N TYR A 120 -25.33 18.78 10.65
CA TYR A 120 -26.50 18.27 9.95
C TYR A 120 -26.13 17.74 8.56
N MET A 121 -26.79 16.68 8.10
CA MET A 121 -26.59 16.12 6.75
C MET A 121 -27.79 16.43 5.85
N SER A 122 -27.51 16.68 4.57
CA SER A 122 -28.52 16.75 3.51
C SER A 122 -28.97 15.36 3.03
N LYS A 123 -29.97 15.33 2.15
CA LYS A 123 -30.43 14.10 1.48
C LYS A 123 -29.37 13.43 0.61
N ASP A 124 -28.61 14.22 -0.13
CA ASP A 124 -27.68 13.72 -1.15
C ASP A 124 -26.25 13.70 -0.60
N PHE A 125 -26.09 13.30 0.67
CA PHE A 125 -24.81 13.39 1.37
C PHE A 125 -23.80 12.35 0.89
N ASN A 126 -22.66 12.80 0.35
CA ASN A 126 -21.60 11.92 -0.15
C ASN A 126 -20.32 11.97 0.70
N VAL A 127 -19.58 10.86 0.81
CA VAL A 127 -18.34 10.77 1.60
C VAL A 127 -17.19 10.17 0.81
N SER A 128 -16.07 10.87 0.79
CA SER A 128 -14.74 10.35 0.47
C SER A 128 -13.79 10.63 1.63
N PHE A 129 -13.17 9.60 2.20
CA PHE A 129 -12.30 9.75 3.38
C PHE A 129 -11.04 8.89 3.27
N LEU A 130 -9.89 9.52 3.02
CA LEU A 130 -8.57 8.90 2.92
C LEU A 130 -7.62 9.48 3.98
N ALA A 131 -7.65 8.88 5.16
CA ALA A 131 -6.81 9.25 6.31
C ALA A 131 -6.27 8.01 7.05
N PRO A 132 -5.26 7.31 6.50
CA PRO A 132 -4.74 6.05 7.03
C PRO A 132 -4.17 6.10 8.45
N MET A 133 -3.85 7.29 8.98
CA MET A 133 -3.28 7.47 10.33
C MET A 133 -4.31 7.80 11.41
N VAL A 134 -5.61 7.83 11.09
CA VAL A 134 -6.66 8.26 12.02
C VAL A 134 -6.82 7.24 13.15
N LYS A 135 -6.80 7.74 14.38
CA LYS A 135 -6.91 6.93 15.61
C LYS A 135 -8.18 7.24 16.39
N ASP A 136 -8.63 8.49 16.34
CA ASP A 136 -9.86 8.92 17.02
C ASP A 136 -10.79 9.57 15.99
N ILE A 137 -11.98 8.99 15.81
CA ILE A 137 -13.05 9.59 15.02
C ILE A 137 -14.27 9.78 15.92
N HIS A 138 -14.63 11.04 16.14
CA HIS A 138 -15.92 11.39 16.70
C HIS A 138 -16.78 11.99 15.60
N TRP A 139 -17.80 11.25 15.19
CA TRP A 139 -18.71 11.71 14.14
C TRP A 139 -20.14 11.66 14.67
N ARG A 140 -20.71 12.84 14.88
CA ARG A 140 -22.14 13.03 15.18
C ARG A 140 -22.82 13.70 14.00
N CYS A 141 -23.79 13.01 13.41
CA CYS A 141 -24.58 13.56 12.32
C CYS A 141 -26.06 13.50 12.61
N LYS A 142 -26.74 14.62 12.36
CA LYS A 142 -28.17 14.76 12.56
C LYS A 142 -28.85 15.00 11.22
N TYR A 143 -29.89 14.27 10.89
CA TYR A 143 -30.58 14.47 9.61
C TYR A 143 -31.56 15.66 9.72
N ALA A 144 -31.49 16.59 8.77
CA ALA A 144 -32.24 17.86 8.86
C ALA A 144 -33.72 17.75 8.46
N PHE A 145 -34.13 16.71 7.72
CA PHE A 145 -35.49 16.60 7.16
C PHE A 145 -36.23 15.35 7.66
N ARG A 146 -37.39 15.53 8.31
CA ARG A 146 -38.24 14.43 8.81
C ARG A 146 -38.89 13.55 7.73
N ASN A 147 -38.62 13.74 6.44
CA ASN A 147 -39.39 13.12 5.35
C ASN A 147 -38.55 12.79 4.10
N VAL A 148 -37.56 11.91 4.22
CA VAL A 148 -36.88 11.37 3.03
C VAL A 148 -36.49 9.91 3.24
N ALA A 149 -36.89 9.06 2.31
CA ALA A 149 -36.71 7.61 2.32
C ALA A 149 -35.27 7.18 1.94
N ILE A 150 -34.71 6.29 2.76
CA ILE A 150 -33.64 5.35 2.41
C ILE A 150 -34.35 3.99 2.38
N SER A 151 -34.38 3.28 1.25
CA SER A 151 -35.13 2.03 1.14
C SER A 151 -34.52 0.94 2.04
N GLU A 152 -35.30 0.53 3.04
CA GLU A 152 -34.94 -0.22 4.27
C GLU A 152 -34.25 0.67 5.33
N MET A 153 -35.07 1.33 6.15
CA MET A 153 -34.72 2.53 6.93
C MET A 153 -33.72 2.30 8.06
N TRP A 154 -32.47 2.68 7.80
CA TRP A 154 -31.40 2.80 8.81
C TRP A 154 -30.80 4.20 8.71
N CYS A 155 -30.92 5.01 9.76
CA CYS A 155 -30.24 6.29 9.86
C CYS A 155 -29.05 6.16 10.80
N LEU A 156 -27.82 6.34 10.30
CA LEU A 156 -26.65 6.45 11.17
C LEU A 156 -26.79 7.71 12.03
N HIS A 157 -27.08 7.52 13.32
CA HIS A 157 -27.32 8.61 14.27
C HIS A 157 -26.00 9.06 14.91
N GLU A 158 -25.14 8.10 15.25
CA GLU A 158 -23.85 8.39 15.84
C GLU A 158 -22.83 7.32 15.43
N LEU A 159 -21.62 7.76 15.09
CA LEU A 159 -20.48 6.91 14.81
C LEU A 159 -19.32 7.36 15.69
N ASN A 160 -18.95 6.50 16.63
CA ASN A 160 -17.82 6.74 17.51
C ASN A 160 -16.81 5.61 17.33
N LEU A 161 -15.63 5.95 16.84
CA LEU A 161 -14.51 5.04 16.78
C LEU A 161 -13.51 5.41 17.87
N TRP A 162 -13.27 4.47 18.77
CA TRP A 162 -12.35 4.61 19.89
C TRP A 162 -11.21 3.61 19.77
N MET A 163 -10.00 4.07 20.03
CA MET A 163 -8.82 3.25 20.16
C MET A 163 -8.33 3.28 21.61
N GLU A 164 -8.74 2.29 22.42
CA GLU A 164 -8.31 2.17 23.82
C GLU A 164 -7.44 0.93 24.02
N GLU A 165 -6.27 1.08 24.64
CA GLU A 165 -5.46 -0.01 25.19
C GLU A 165 -5.36 -1.28 24.32
N SER A 166 -5.11 -1.11 23.01
CA SER A 166 -4.99 -2.15 21.97
C SER A 166 -6.28 -2.78 21.42
N VAL A 167 -7.43 -2.27 21.83
CA VAL A 167 -8.76 -2.62 21.30
C VAL A 167 -9.29 -1.48 20.43
N CYS A 168 -9.52 -1.76 19.16
CA CYS A 168 -10.22 -0.85 18.25
C CYS A 168 -11.72 -1.14 18.36
N ARG A 169 -12.47 -0.17 18.89
CA ARG A 169 -13.89 -0.28 19.16
C ARG A 169 -14.66 0.69 18.30
N LEU A 170 -15.54 0.16 17.47
CA LEU A 170 -16.50 0.94 16.72
C LEU A 170 -17.86 0.86 17.42
N ASP A 171 -18.35 1.99 17.90
CA ASP A 171 -19.70 2.18 18.41
C ASP A 171 -20.55 2.83 17.32
N LEU A 172 -21.51 2.07 16.79
CA LEU A 172 -22.50 2.55 15.84
C LEU A 172 -23.84 2.67 16.55
N THR A 173 -24.43 3.86 16.54
CA THR A 173 -25.83 4.07 16.90
C THR A 173 -26.62 4.29 15.63
N ILE A 174 -27.58 3.42 15.37
CA ILE A 174 -28.45 3.49 14.20
C ILE A 174 -29.89 3.66 14.67
N GLU A 175 -30.56 4.68 14.16
CA GLU A 175 -31.98 4.95 14.41
C GLU A 175 -32.82 4.49 13.20
N MET A 176 -33.84 3.68 13.44
CA MET A 176 -34.73 3.13 12.41
C MET A 176 -36.11 3.82 12.49
N GLN A 177 -36.59 4.39 11.38
CA GLN A 177 -37.95 4.97 11.26
C GLN A 177 -38.84 4.15 10.30
N SER A 178 -40.11 4.54 10.09
CA SER A 178 -41.15 3.78 9.35
C SER A 178 -41.80 4.61 8.21
N ILE A 179 -41.41 4.43 6.94
CA ILE A 179 -41.82 5.13 5.69
C ILE A 179 -41.54 4.22 4.45
N PRO A 180 -42.33 4.26 3.34
CA PRO A 180 -42.23 3.31 2.21
C PRO A 180 -41.00 3.47 1.29
N PRO A 181 -40.64 2.45 0.47
CA PRO A 181 -39.35 2.36 -0.21
C PRO A 181 -39.27 3.04 -1.60
N GLY A 182 -38.10 3.60 -1.91
CA GLY A 182 -37.65 4.07 -3.22
C GLY A 182 -36.12 4.34 -3.22
N ASP A 183 -35.47 4.06 -4.34
CA ASP A 183 -34.02 3.90 -4.61
C ASP A 183 -32.98 4.69 -3.78
N ALA A 184 -32.01 3.97 -3.17
CA ALA A 184 -30.54 4.21 -3.18
C ALA A 184 -29.79 3.25 -2.22
N ASP A 185 -28.64 2.70 -2.64
CA ASP A 185 -27.79 1.75 -1.88
C ASP A 185 -26.29 2.01 -2.21
N GLN A 186 -25.43 2.32 -1.22
CA GLN A 186 -23.97 2.01 -1.16
C GLN A 186 -23.13 2.69 -0.04
N ASP A 187 -23.57 3.81 0.55
CA ASP A 187 -22.63 4.72 1.25
C ASP A 187 -22.12 4.22 2.62
N LEU A 188 -22.95 3.60 3.46
CA LEU A 188 -22.52 3.15 4.80
C LEU A 188 -21.49 2.03 4.73
N LYS A 189 -21.60 1.14 3.74
CA LYS A 189 -20.65 0.04 3.53
C LYS A 189 -19.28 0.57 3.10
N GLN A 190 -19.26 1.52 2.17
CA GLN A 190 -18.02 2.18 1.74
C GLN A 190 -17.39 2.96 2.89
N LEU A 191 -18.18 3.68 3.68
CA LEU A 191 -17.69 4.40 4.86
C LEU A 191 -17.04 3.45 5.87
N ILE A 192 -17.74 2.39 6.29
CA ILE A 192 -17.21 1.43 7.26
C ILE A 192 -15.99 0.68 6.71
N ALA A 193 -15.96 0.35 5.42
CA ALA A 193 -14.80 -0.27 4.76
C ALA A 193 -13.56 0.65 4.70
N GLN A 194 -13.77 1.97 4.74
CA GLN A 194 -12.70 2.97 4.76
C GLN A 194 -12.18 3.27 6.19
N LEU A 195 -12.89 2.83 7.23
CA LEU A 195 -12.46 3.01 8.62
C LEU A 195 -11.33 2.03 9.01
N PRO A 196 -10.46 2.40 9.98
CA PRO A 196 -9.52 1.46 10.57
C PRO A 196 -10.22 0.21 11.11
N ASN A 197 -9.64 -0.97 10.88
CA ASN A 197 -10.26 -2.23 11.29
C ASN A 197 -10.49 -2.30 12.80
N PHE A 198 -11.74 -2.50 13.20
CA PHE A 198 -12.17 -2.66 14.59
C PHE A 198 -12.28 -4.13 14.98
N SER A 199 -11.84 -4.44 16.20
CA SER A 199 -11.92 -5.78 16.80
C SER A 199 -13.19 -5.95 17.62
N VAL A 200 -13.78 -4.85 18.07
CA VAL A 200 -15.04 -4.82 18.81
C VAL A 200 -16.03 -3.96 18.04
N LEU A 201 -17.15 -4.56 17.65
CA LEU A 201 -18.29 -3.83 17.11
C LEU A 201 -19.35 -3.75 18.19
N ARG A 202 -19.71 -2.53 18.59
CA ARG A 202 -20.93 -2.31 19.35
C ARG A 202 -21.93 -1.63 18.44
N LEU A 203 -23.09 -2.26 18.32
CA LEU A 203 -24.17 -1.81 17.49
C LEU A 203 -25.38 -1.57 18.39
N ASP A 204 -25.67 -0.30 18.63
CA ASP A 204 -26.82 0.15 19.41
C ASP A 204 -27.93 0.53 18.40
N LEU A 205 -28.95 -0.33 18.30
CA LEU A 205 -30.09 -0.18 17.39
C LEU A 205 -31.28 0.43 18.13
N LEU A 206 -31.70 1.61 17.71
CA LEU A 206 -32.91 2.28 18.16
C LEU A 206 -34.02 2.02 17.15
N THR A 207 -35.02 1.21 17.50
CA THR A 207 -36.03 0.74 16.54
C THR A 207 -37.46 0.72 17.10
N TRP A 208 -38.44 0.80 16.20
CA TRP A 208 -39.88 0.64 16.46
C TRP A 208 -40.40 -0.78 16.18
N GLY A 209 -39.62 -1.67 15.55
CA GLY A 209 -40.04 -3.01 15.09
C GLY A 209 -38.92 -3.93 14.58
N HIS A 210 -39.27 -5.14 14.09
CA HIS A 210 -38.33 -6.25 13.85
C HIS A 210 -38.06 -6.54 12.36
N ASP A 211 -36.86 -6.18 11.88
CA ASP A 211 -36.11 -6.89 10.82
C ASP A 211 -34.66 -6.34 10.75
N PHE A 212 -33.70 -7.05 11.36
CA PHE A 212 -32.29 -6.59 11.49
C PHE A 212 -31.25 -7.65 11.10
N GLY A 213 -31.68 -8.88 10.78
CA GLY A 213 -30.77 -10.00 10.51
C GLY A 213 -29.84 -9.76 9.31
N ALA A 214 -30.40 -9.33 8.17
CA ALA A 214 -29.63 -9.05 6.96
C ALA A 214 -28.65 -7.87 7.16
N MET A 215 -29.04 -6.84 7.91
CA MET A 215 -28.17 -5.70 8.23
C MET A 215 -26.98 -6.12 9.10
N VAL A 216 -27.24 -6.86 10.18
CA VAL A 216 -26.17 -7.36 11.07
C VAL A 216 -25.23 -8.28 10.30
N LEU A 217 -25.75 -9.16 9.43
CA LEU A 217 -24.95 -10.03 8.56
C LEU A 217 -24.12 -9.24 7.56
N ASN A 218 -24.70 -8.22 6.92
CA ASN A 218 -23.97 -7.35 6.00
C ASN A 218 -22.86 -6.60 6.73
N LEU A 219 -23.10 -6.05 7.93
CA LEU A 219 -22.09 -5.38 8.74
C LEU A 219 -20.97 -6.34 9.19
N LEU A 220 -21.32 -7.56 9.60
CA LEU A 220 -20.36 -8.61 9.93
C LEU A 220 -19.55 -9.07 8.70
N GLY A 221 -20.15 -9.01 7.51
CA GLY A 221 -19.49 -9.34 6.25
C GLY A 221 -18.47 -8.30 5.79
N ILE A 222 -18.59 -7.04 6.23
CA ILE A 222 -17.65 -5.95 5.87
C ILE A 222 -16.29 -6.13 6.56
N CYS A 223 -16.25 -6.69 7.79
CA CYS A 223 -15.00 -6.85 8.53
C CYS A 223 -14.83 -8.29 9.05
N ALA A 224 -13.97 -9.06 8.40
CA ALA A 224 -13.69 -10.47 8.75
C ALA A 224 -12.95 -10.68 10.09
N GLY A 225 -12.57 -9.60 10.79
CA GLY A 225 -11.73 -9.61 12.00
C GLY A 225 -12.45 -9.24 13.31
N ILE A 226 -13.78 -9.15 13.32
CA ILE A 226 -14.55 -8.82 14.53
C ILE A 226 -14.42 -9.96 15.55
N GLN A 227 -13.85 -9.65 16.72
CA GLN A 227 -13.64 -10.60 17.82
C GLN A 227 -14.78 -10.58 18.83
N SER A 228 -15.49 -9.45 18.93
CA SER A 228 -16.63 -9.26 19.82
C SER A 228 -17.69 -8.39 19.16
N LEU A 229 -18.95 -8.83 19.24
CA LEU A 229 -20.13 -8.09 18.81
C LEU A 229 -21.04 -7.87 20.03
N LYS A 230 -21.34 -6.61 20.34
CA LYS A 230 -22.38 -6.26 21.30
C LYS A 230 -23.54 -5.61 20.58
N LEU A 231 -24.69 -6.27 20.59
CA LEU A 231 -25.93 -5.78 20.01
C LEU A 231 -26.84 -5.27 21.13
N VAL A 232 -27.15 -3.98 21.15
CA VAL A 232 -28.13 -3.41 22.09
C VAL A 232 -29.34 -2.96 21.28
N ILE A 233 -30.49 -3.61 21.49
CA ILE A 233 -31.73 -3.23 20.82
C ILE A 233 -32.61 -2.48 21.83
N THR A 234 -32.90 -1.22 21.54
CA THR A 234 -33.82 -0.42 22.35
C THR A 234 -35.11 -0.19 21.57
N ARG A 235 -36.24 -0.65 22.13
CA ARG A 235 -37.57 -0.43 21.56
C ARG A 235 -38.10 0.93 22.02
N LEU A 236 -38.34 1.82 21.08
CA LEU A 236 -39.07 3.07 21.35
C LEU A 236 -40.56 2.73 21.47
N LYS A 237 -41.13 2.85 22.67
CA LYS A 237 -42.59 2.76 22.89
C LYS A 237 -43.16 4.17 23.00
N ASP A 238 -44.37 4.35 22.48
CA ASP A 238 -45.11 5.61 22.51
C ASP A 238 -45.04 6.31 23.88
N GLY A 239 -44.33 7.46 23.93
CA GLY A 239 -44.53 8.53 24.91
C GLY A 239 -44.08 8.33 26.37
N LEU A 240 -43.54 7.18 26.80
CA LEU A 240 -43.07 7.00 28.18
C LEU A 240 -41.68 6.35 28.21
N LEU A 241 -40.82 6.88 29.11
CA LEU A 241 -39.39 6.57 29.34
C LEU A 241 -38.93 5.18 28.84
N PRO A 242 -37.76 5.08 28.18
CA PRO A 242 -37.27 3.83 27.61
C PRO A 242 -37.16 2.76 28.69
N LYS A 243 -37.98 1.70 28.60
CA LYS A 243 -37.70 0.46 29.34
C LYS A 243 -36.48 -0.19 28.68
N LEU A 244 -35.33 0.01 29.32
CA LEU A 244 -34.04 -0.55 28.93
C LEU A 244 -34.12 -2.09 28.99
N PHE A 245 -34.28 -2.74 27.85
CA PHE A 245 -34.01 -4.18 27.74
C PHE A 245 -32.55 -4.33 27.30
N VAL A 246 -31.64 -4.30 28.27
CA VAL A 246 -30.21 -4.51 27.99
C VAL A 246 -29.95 -5.99 27.80
N TRP A 247 -29.75 -6.41 26.55
CA TRP A 247 -29.10 -7.68 26.27
C TRP A 247 -27.60 -7.43 26.22
N SER A 248 -26.91 -7.76 27.32
CA SER A 248 -25.45 -7.70 27.41
C SER A 248 -24.90 -9.09 27.10
N VAL A 249 -24.42 -9.29 25.88
CA VAL A 249 -23.61 -10.48 25.58
C VAL A 249 -22.15 -10.02 25.50
N GLU A 250 -21.33 -10.47 26.44
CA GLU A 250 -19.90 -10.17 26.52
C GLU A 250 -19.16 -11.49 26.31
N TYR A 251 -18.28 -11.59 25.30
CA TYR A 251 -17.66 -12.86 24.91
C TYR A 251 -16.14 -12.88 25.06
N LYS A 252 -15.64 -13.87 25.80
CA LYS A 252 -14.31 -14.48 25.67
C LYS A 252 -14.51 -15.97 25.35
N ALA A 253 -14.13 -16.37 24.14
CA ALA A 253 -13.88 -17.73 23.65
C ALA A 253 -14.62 -18.90 24.36
N GLU A 254 -15.89 -19.17 23.98
CA GLU A 254 -16.57 -20.50 23.95
C GLU A 254 -18.08 -20.31 23.74
N ILE A 255 -18.62 -20.72 22.58
CA ILE A 255 -20.03 -20.47 22.19
C ILE A 255 -21.00 -21.27 23.09
N MET A 256 -21.75 -20.56 23.95
CA MET A 256 -22.91 -21.07 24.71
C MET A 256 -24.11 -20.11 24.52
N TYR A 257 -25.24 -20.65 24.04
CA TYR A 257 -26.48 -19.89 23.81
C TYR A 257 -27.45 -20.07 24.99
N VAL A 258 -28.05 -18.97 25.49
CA VAL A 258 -29.18 -19.00 26.44
C VAL A 258 -30.38 -18.28 25.81
N ILE A 259 -31.48 -19.02 25.61
CA ILE A 259 -32.73 -18.53 24.99
C ILE A 259 -33.76 -18.27 26.09
N SER A 260 -34.45 -17.12 26.07
CA SER A 260 -35.76 -17.00 26.73
C SER A 260 -36.79 -16.38 25.78
N ASN A 261 -38.01 -16.93 25.86
CA ASN A 261 -39.18 -16.79 24.98
C ASN A 261 -39.37 -15.42 24.29
N CYS A 262 -39.18 -15.38 22.97
CA CYS A 262 -39.89 -14.46 22.08
C CYS A 262 -41.04 -15.23 21.42
N GLY A 263 -42.27 -15.08 21.94
CA GLY A 263 -43.46 -15.79 21.49
C GLY A 263 -44.03 -15.32 20.14
N CYS A 264 -43.20 -15.06 19.13
CA CYS A 264 -43.68 -14.62 17.80
C CYS A 264 -43.16 -15.53 16.68
N ARG A 265 -44.07 -15.99 15.80
CA ARG A 265 -43.84 -16.99 14.74
C ARG A 265 -42.97 -16.52 13.55
N CYS A 266 -42.43 -15.30 13.58
CA CYS A 266 -41.73 -14.70 12.43
C CYS A 266 -40.20 -14.64 12.57
N CYS A 267 -39.61 -15.14 13.67
CA CYS A 267 -38.17 -15.11 13.86
C CYS A 267 -37.44 -16.07 12.90
N ARG A 268 -36.93 -15.58 11.76
CA ARG A 268 -35.99 -16.30 10.87
C ARG A 268 -34.56 -16.38 11.45
N LEU A 269 -34.42 -16.62 12.75
CA LEU A 269 -33.12 -16.74 13.41
C LEU A 269 -32.41 -18.07 13.05
N GLY A 270 -33.18 -19.06 12.61
CA GLY A 270 -32.67 -20.37 12.15
C GLY A 270 -31.78 -20.29 10.90
N GLU A 271 -32.03 -19.32 10.02
CA GLU A 271 -31.20 -19.09 8.81
C GLU A 271 -29.83 -18.49 9.19
N LEU A 272 -29.80 -17.60 10.19
CA LEU A 272 -28.57 -17.02 10.73
C LEU A 272 -27.69 -18.09 11.42
N LEU A 273 -28.31 -19.05 12.10
CA LEU A 273 -27.64 -20.17 12.80
C LEU A 273 -27.07 -21.23 11.85
N GLN A 274 -27.74 -21.53 10.73
CA GLN A 274 -27.24 -22.49 9.74
C GLN A 274 -26.03 -21.96 8.94
N MET A 275 -25.93 -20.63 8.73
CA MET A 275 -24.90 -20.05 7.88
C MET A 275 -23.60 -19.68 8.61
N LEU A 276 -23.60 -19.59 9.95
CA LEU A 276 -22.38 -19.38 10.75
C LEU A 276 -21.56 -20.67 10.99
N GLN A 277 -22.10 -21.83 10.59
CA GLN A 277 -21.51 -23.16 10.76
C GLN A 277 -20.16 -23.45 10.05
N PRO A 278 -19.65 -22.72 9.04
CA PRO A 278 -18.38 -23.13 8.42
C PRO A 278 -17.12 -22.82 9.25
N ARG A 279 -17.20 -22.18 10.43
CA ARG A 279 -16.02 -21.73 11.20
C ARG A 279 -15.87 -22.25 12.63
N ALA A 280 -16.73 -23.15 13.11
CA ALA A 280 -16.58 -23.74 14.43
C ALA A 280 -16.88 -25.25 14.41
N ALA A 281 -15.85 -26.08 14.59
CA ALA A 281 -16.01 -27.51 14.82
C ALA A 281 -15.95 -27.82 16.33
N CYS A 282 -16.97 -28.57 16.79
CA CYS A 282 -17.16 -29.21 18.12
C CYS A 282 -17.45 -28.26 19.31
N LEU A 283 -18.33 -28.53 20.28
CA LEU A 283 -18.85 -29.78 20.87
C LEU A 283 -20.28 -29.52 21.44
N LEU A 284 -21.22 -30.46 21.30
CA LEU A 284 -22.58 -30.35 21.86
C LEU A 284 -22.63 -31.13 23.19
N VAL A 285 -22.81 -30.45 24.33
CA VAL A 285 -23.18 -31.07 25.61
C VAL A 285 -24.58 -30.61 25.97
N THR A 286 -25.56 -31.49 25.83
CA THR A 286 -26.93 -31.27 26.30
C THR A 286 -27.01 -31.48 27.81
N SER A 287 -27.56 -30.50 28.53
CA SER A 287 -28.10 -30.70 29.88
C SER A 287 -29.49 -30.08 29.97
N PHE A 288 -30.52 -30.93 29.93
CA PHE A 288 -31.90 -30.59 30.26
C PHE A 288 -32.09 -30.78 31.77
N ARG A 289 -32.45 -29.73 32.52
CA ARG A 289 -33.18 -29.88 33.79
C ARG A 289 -34.17 -28.73 34.03
N HIS A 290 -35.41 -29.15 34.29
CA HIS A 290 -36.52 -28.48 34.96
C HIS A 290 -37.21 -27.27 34.33
N LEU A 291 -38.44 -27.49 33.85
CA LEU A 291 -39.64 -26.89 34.46
C LEU A 291 -40.90 -27.63 33.96
N GLU A 292 -41.32 -28.63 34.74
CA GLU A 292 -42.74 -28.99 34.85
C GLU A 292 -43.44 -27.93 35.71
N ALA A 293 -44.76 -27.81 35.53
CA ALA A 293 -45.73 -27.00 36.27
C ALA A 293 -46.00 -25.57 35.75
N SER A 294 -46.86 -25.48 34.74
CA SER A 294 -48.16 -24.79 34.93
C SER A 294 -49.16 -25.25 33.87
N ARG A 295 -50.20 -25.95 34.35
CA ARG A 295 -51.40 -26.34 33.61
C ARG A 295 -52.21 -25.09 33.26
N GLY A 296 -52.80 -25.06 32.06
CA GLY A 296 -53.96 -24.21 31.79
C GLY A 296 -54.27 -24.04 30.30
N GLY A 297 -55.29 -24.77 29.80
CA GLY A 297 -56.10 -24.32 28.66
C GLY A 297 -55.89 -25.05 27.33
N ILE A 298 -56.85 -25.92 27.01
CA ILE A 298 -57.01 -26.74 25.81
C ILE A 298 -57.62 -25.93 24.64
N SER A 299 -57.26 -26.30 23.40
CA SER A 299 -58.11 -26.50 22.18
C SER A 299 -57.35 -26.08 20.91
N SER A 300 -57.35 -26.77 19.76
CA SER A 300 -57.91 -28.04 19.27
C SER A 300 -57.37 -28.27 17.83
N CYS A 301 -57.55 -29.50 17.31
CA CYS A 301 -57.39 -29.99 15.93
C CYS A 301 -55.96 -30.39 15.53
N GLU A 302 -55.54 -31.64 15.73
CA GLU A 302 -55.91 -32.93 15.07
C GLU A 302 -55.34 -33.13 13.66
N ASP A 303 -54.54 -34.21 13.59
CA ASP A 303 -54.30 -35.19 12.51
C ASP A 303 -53.64 -34.72 11.21
N GLY A 304 -52.58 -35.35 10.71
CA GLY A 304 -52.08 -36.72 10.83
C GLY A 304 -51.45 -37.08 9.49
N TRP A 305 -50.80 -38.24 9.39
CA TRP A 305 -50.23 -38.89 8.18
C TRP A 305 -48.70 -38.84 8.01
N ILE A 306 -48.05 -39.76 8.71
CA ILE A 306 -47.03 -40.65 8.11
C ILE A 306 -47.54 -42.08 8.29
N GLY A 307 -47.70 -42.85 7.21
CA GLY A 307 -47.88 -44.30 7.36
C GLY A 307 -48.39 -45.10 6.15
N LYS A 308 -47.44 -45.65 5.39
CA LYS A 308 -47.45 -46.98 4.76
C LYS A 308 -48.22 -47.22 3.44
N SER A 309 -47.41 -47.27 2.38
CA SER A 309 -47.05 -48.51 1.63
C SER A 309 -47.82 -48.90 0.35
N TRP A 310 -47.00 -49.44 -0.57
CA TRP A 310 -47.28 -50.30 -1.73
C TRP A 310 -47.57 -49.66 -3.10
N SER A 311 -46.58 -49.84 -3.98
CA SER A 311 -46.68 -50.27 -5.38
C SER A 311 -47.62 -49.53 -6.33
N ALA A 312 -47.04 -48.74 -7.25
CA ALA A 312 -47.30 -48.79 -8.69
C ALA A 312 -46.52 -47.67 -9.41
N PHE A 313 -45.36 -48.01 -10.00
CA PHE A 313 -44.76 -47.18 -11.05
C PHE A 313 -45.34 -47.63 -12.39
N ARG A 314 -46.29 -46.85 -12.93
CA ARG A 314 -46.63 -46.82 -14.37
C ARG A 314 -46.91 -45.38 -14.80
N THR A 315 -45.99 -44.87 -15.61
CA THR A 315 -46.17 -43.98 -16.78
C THR A 315 -47.28 -42.92 -16.72
N ASN A 316 -46.90 -41.64 -16.60
CA ASN A 316 -47.10 -40.63 -17.66
C ASN A 316 -46.47 -39.28 -17.29
N ALA A 317 -45.77 -38.69 -18.26
CA ALA A 317 -44.99 -37.47 -18.16
C ALA A 317 -45.83 -36.20 -18.41
N PRO A 318 -45.67 -35.17 -17.55
CA PRO A 318 -45.56 -33.79 -18.03
C PRO A 318 -44.40 -32.99 -17.37
N GLY A 319 -43.48 -33.66 -16.65
CA GLY A 319 -42.41 -32.99 -15.90
C GLY A 319 -41.23 -32.43 -16.71
N LEU A 320 -41.06 -32.86 -17.98
CA LEU A 320 -39.87 -32.51 -18.76
C LEU A 320 -39.92 -31.10 -19.38
N GLN A 321 -41.11 -30.54 -19.62
CA GLN A 321 -41.24 -29.19 -20.20
C GLN A 321 -41.08 -28.08 -19.15
N VAL A 322 -41.51 -28.33 -17.90
CA VAL A 322 -41.39 -27.38 -16.80
C VAL A 322 -39.93 -27.27 -16.32
N LEU A 323 -39.17 -28.37 -16.31
CA LEU A 323 -37.74 -28.34 -16.00
C LEU A 323 -36.93 -27.63 -17.08
N ALA A 324 -37.24 -27.83 -18.37
CA ALA A 324 -36.54 -27.16 -19.47
C ALA A 324 -36.77 -25.64 -19.46
N ALA A 325 -38.00 -25.19 -19.16
CA ALA A 325 -38.32 -23.77 -19.04
C ALA A 325 -37.70 -23.13 -17.80
N ALA A 326 -37.69 -23.82 -16.65
CA ALA A 326 -37.07 -23.33 -15.42
C ALA A 326 -35.54 -23.22 -15.55
N VAL A 327 -34.89 -24.17 -16.22
CA VAL A 327 -33.45 -24.15 -16.53
C VAL A 327 -33.11 -23.07 -17.55
N ALA A 328 -33.94 -22.86 -18.58
CA ALA A 328 -33.77 -21.77 -19.54
C ALA A 328 -33.95 -20.39 -18.88
N LEU A 329 -34.89 -20.25 -17.93
CA LEU A 329 -35.12 -19.00 -17.20
C LEU A 329 -34.01 -18.72 -16.17
N THR A 330 -33.45 -19.74 -15.51
CA THR A 330 -32.27 -19.58 -14.62
C THR A 330 -31.00 -19.29 -15.41
N LEU A 331 -30.83 -19.85 -16.61
CA LEU A 331 -29.71 -19.51 -17.50
C LEU A 331 -29.86 -18.10 -18.09
N ALA A 332 -31.08 -17.64 -18.37
CA ALA A 332 -31.35 -16.27 -18.84
C ALA A 332 -31.19 -15.22 -17.72
N LEU A 333 -31.57 -15.55 -16.48
CA LEU A 333 -31.37 -14.68 -15.30
C LEU A 333 -29.90 -14.66 -14.84
N ALA A 334 -29.14 -15.74 -15.02
CA ALA A 334 -27.70 -15.77 -14.78
C ALA A 334 -26.88 -15.02 -15.86
N ALA A 335 -27.40 -14.90 -17.08
CA ALA A 335 -26.77 -14.14 -18.15
C ALA A 335 -26.97 -12.61 -18.04
N GLY A 336 -27.92 -12.15 -17.22
CA GLY A 336 -28.26 -10.73 -17.07
C GLY A 336 -27.62 -10.02 -15.87
N GLY A 337 -26.87 -10.72 -15.02
CA GLY A 337 -26.21 -10.15 -13.84
C GLY A 337 -24.78 -9.70 -14.14
N GLY A 338 -24.60 -8.59 -14.87
CA GLY A 338 -23.29 -7.98 -15.11
C GLY A 338 -22.69 -7.39 -13.84
N GLY A 339 -22.07 -8.21 -12.99
CA GLY A 339 -21.22 -7.72 -11.90
C GLY A 339 -20.02 -6.94 -12.46
N ALA A 340 -19.69 -5.80 -11.86
CA ALA A 340 -18.52 -5.00 -12.24
C ALA A 340 -17.22 -5.81 -12.07
N PHE A 341 -16.29 -5.71 -13.03
CA PHE A 341 -14.98 -6.39 -12.94
C PHE A 341 -14.14 -5.80 -11.79
N GLU A 342 -13.59 -6.65 -10.94
CA GLU A 342 -12.68 -6.25 -9.87
C GLU A 342 -11.26 -6.06 -10.42
N PHE A 343 -10.78 -4.81 -10.43
CA PHE A 343 -9.48 -4.48 -11.02
C PHE A 343 -8.31 -4.74 -10.07
N GLN A 344 -8.48 -4.45 -8.79
CA GLN A 344 -7.46 -4.69 -7.77
C GLN A 344 -7.14 -6.18 -7.68
N GLU A 345 -5.86 -6.54 -7.65
CA GLU A 345 -5.41 -7.92 -7.52
C GLU A 345 -5.86 -8.89 -8.62
N ALA A 346 -6.44 -8.38 -9.71
CA ALA A 346 -6.79 -9.21 -10.85
C ALA A 346 -5.53 -9.88 -11.42
N THR A 347 -5.56 -11.22 -11.47
CA THR A 347 -4.52 -12.03 -12.11
C THR A 347 -4.65 -11.93 -13.63
N VAL A 348 -3.59 -12.30 -14.36
CA VAL A 348 -3.60 -12.38 -15.83
C VAL A 348 -4.72 -13.31 -16.31
N ASP A 349 -4.96 -14.43 -15.62
CA ASP A 349 -6.06 -15.34 -15.96
C ASP A 349 -7.44 -14.69 -15.77
N ALA A 350 -7.65 -13.95 -14.68
CA ALA A 350 -8.89 -13.21 -14.43
C ALA A 350 -9.09 -12.08 -15.46
N ILE A 351 -8.03 -11.34 -15.79
CA ILE A 351 -8.03 -10.31 -16.82
C ILE A 351 -8.41 -10.90 -18.18
N GLN A 352 -7.79 -12.01 -18.59
CA GLN A 352 -8.14 -12.67 -19.86
C GLN A 352 -9.56 -13.23 -19.84
N LEU A 353 -10.06 -13.72 -18.70
CA LEU A 353 -11.46 -14.11 -18.56
C LEU A 353 -12.40 -12.91 -18.74
N GLY A 354 -12.09 -11.77 -18.11
CA GLY A 354 -12.83 -10.52 -18.26
C GLY A 354 -12.85 -10.00 -19.70
N PHE A 355 -11.72 -10.11 -20.41
CA PHE A 355 -11.66 -9.79 -21.84
C PHE A 355 -12.51 -10.73 -22.70
N ARG A 356 -12.59 -12.03 -22.36
CA ARG A 356 -13.38 -13.02 -23.11
C ARG A 356 -14.87 -12.89 -22.91
N ASN A 357 -15.31 -12.63 -21.68
CA ASN A 357 -16.74 -12.52 -21.34
C ASN A 357 -17.29 -11.09 -21.51
N GLY A 358 -16.44 -10.12 -21.85
CA GLY A 358 -16.82 -8.72 -22.09
C GLY A 358 -17.00 -7.87 -20.84
N SER A 359 -16.70 -8.38 -19.64
CA SER A 359 -16.76 -7.59 -18.40
C SER A 359 -15.59 -6.63 -18.23
N LEU A 360 -14.53 -6.80 -19.02
CA LEU A 360 -13.34 -5.95 -19.04
C LEU A 360 -12.89 -5.65 -20.48
N THR A 361 -12.36 -4.44 -20.72
CA THR A 361 -11.63 -4.08 -21.94
C THR A 361 -10.19 -3.70 -21.60
N SER A 362 -9.27 -3.85 -22.55
CA SER A 362 -7.88 -3.42 -22.36
C SER A 362 -7.80 -1.91 -22.10
N ALA A 363 -8.62 -1.11 -22.79
CA ALA A 363 -8.70 0.33 -22.55
C ALA A 363 -9.13 0.65 -21.11
N ALA A 364 -10.08 -0.08 -20.53
CA ALA A 364 -10.49 0.09 -19.14
C ALA A 364 -9.38 -0.30 -18.17
N LEU A 365 -8.70 -1.42 -18.41
CA LEU A 365 -7.58 -1.87 -17.57
C LEU A 365 -6.39 -0.89 -17.60
N VAL A 366 -6.05 -0.38 -18.78
CA VAL A 366 -5.01 0.66 -18.92
C VAL A 366 -5.41 1.94 -18.21
N ARG A 367 -6.67 2.39 -18.35
CA ARG A 367 -7.15 3.58 -17.64
C ARG A 367 -7.05 3.40 -16.12
N PHE A 368 -7.45 2.24 -15.59
CA PHE A 368 -7.27 1.92 -14.18
C PHE A 368 -5.80 2.02 -13.74
N SER A 369 -4.87 1.43 -14.50
CA SER A 369 -3.44 1.52 -14.20
C SER A 369 -2.92 2.96 -14.22
N LEU A 370 -3.30 3.75 -15.23
CA LEU A 370 -2.92 5.17 -15.33
C LEU A 370 -3.45 6.00 -14.16
N ASP A 371 -4.71 5.77 -13.75
CA ASP A 371 -5.32 6.44 -12.61
C ASP A 371 -4.59 6.09 -11.29
N ARG A 372 -4.16 4.82 -11.14
CA ARG A 372 -3.35 4.41 -9.98
C ARG A 372 -1.96 5.03 -9.99
N ILE A 373 -1.32 5.11 -11.15
CA ILE A 373 -0.03 5.80 -11.30
C ILE A 373 -0.18 7.27 -10.92
N ALA A 374 -1.20 7.97 -11.45
CA ALA A 374 -1.42 9.39 -11.15
C ALA A 374 -1.59 9.65 -9.64
N ARG A 375 -2.31 8.78 -8.93
CA ARG A 375 -2.54 8.91 -7.48
C ARG A 375 -1.32 8.58 -6.62
N LEU A 376 -0.63 7.48 -6.92
CA LEU A 376 0.35 6.90 -6.01
C LEU A 376 1.81 7.28 -6.36
N ASN A 377 2.08 7.57 -7.63
CA ASN A 377 3.45 7.84 -8.09
C ASN A 377 4.07 9.15 -7.57
N PRO A 378 3.32 10.23 -7.24
CA PRO A 378 3.90 11.39 -6.56
C PRO A 378 4.62 11.05 -5.25
N LEU A 379 4.14 10.00 -4.55
CA LEU A 379 4.73 9.48 -3.32
C LEU A 379 5.76 8.39 -3.59
N LEU A 380 5.38 7.38 -4.38
CA LEU A 380 6.18 6.15 -4.54
C LEU A 380 7.27 6.24 -5.60
N ARG A 381 7.15 7.14 -6.58
CA ARG A 381 8.10 7.39 -7.68
C ARG A 381 8.58 6.10 -8.38
N ALA A 382 7.70 5.13 -8.51
CA ALA A 382 7.97 3.83 -9.14
C ALA A 382 7.95 3.88 -10.67
N VAL A 383 7.17 4.80 -11.25
CA VAL A 383 7.03 5.01 -12.69
C VAL A 383 7.78 6.27 -13.09
N ILE A 384 8.78 6.14 -13.96
CA ILE A 384 9.61 7.27 -14.40
C ILE A 384 9.03 7.94 -15.65
N GLU A 385 8.29 7.21 -16.47
CA GLU A 385 7.68 7.74 -17.70
C GLU A 385 6.47 6.88 -18.10
N VAL A 386 5.35 7.52 -18.45
CA VAL A 386 4.15 6.84 -18.95
C VAL A 386 4.15 6.88 -20.48
N ASN A 387 3.74 5.79 -21.13
CA ASN A 387 3.62 5.76 -22.58
C ASN A 387 2.41 6.62 -23.04
N PRO A 388 2.61 7.70 -23.80
CA PRO A 388 1.50 8.51 -24.29
C PRO A 388 0.55 7.71 -25.20
N ASP A 389 1.04 6.64 -25.82
CA ASP A 389 0.27 5.82 -26.76
C ASP A 389 -0.41 4.60 -26.08
N ALA A 390 -0.29 4.43 -24.75
CA ALA A 390 -0.80 3.25 -24.04
C ALA A 390 -2.30 2.99 -24.27
N LEU A 391 -3.13 4.03 -24.21
CA LEU A 391 -4.58 3.91 -24.44
C LEU A 391 -4.89 3.55 -25.91
N ALA A 392 -4.13 4.08 -26.86
CA ALA A 392 -4.29 3.75 -28.27
C ALA A 392 -3.87 2.30 -28.55
N GLN A 393 -2.77 1.83 -27.94
CA GLN A 393 -2.36 0.42 -28.00
C GLN A 393 -3.43 -0.51 -27.40
N ALA A 394 -4.04 -0.11 -26.29
CA ALA A 394 -5.12 -0.86 -25.65
C ALA A 394 -6.38 -0.94 -26.51
N ALA A 395 -6.82 0.19 -27.09
CA ALA A 395 -7.96 0.23 -27.99
C ALA A 395 -7.74 -0.64 -29.24
N ARG A 396 -6.50 -0.67 -29.76
CA ARG A 396 -6.12 -1.58 -30.85
C ARG A 396 -6.22 -3.04 -30.42
N ALA A 397 -5.73 -3.40 -29.24
CA ALA A 397 -5.82 -4.76 -28.73
C ALA A 397 -7.29 -5.22 -28.57
N ASP A 398 -8.17 -4.31 -28.14
CA ASP A 398 -9.62 -4.55 -28.07
C ASP A 398 -10.25 -4.74 -29.45
N ALA A 399 -9.88 -3.92 -30.44
CA ALA A 399 -10.35 -4.07 -31.82
C ALA A 399 -9.89 -5.40 -32.46
N GLU A 400 -8.65 -5.81 -32.25
CA GLU A 400 -8.11 -7.10 -32.71
C GLU A 400 -8.85 -8.29 -32.06
N ARG A 401 -9.19 -8.16 -30.78
CA ARG A 401 -9.98 -9.16 -30.04
C ARG A 401 -11.41 -9.27 -30.60
N ALA A 402 -12.05 -8.14 -30.89
CA ALA A 402 -13.38 -8.10 -31.49
C ALA A 402 -13.38 -8.71 -32.90
N ALA A 403 -12.40 -8.35 -33.74
CA ALA A 403 -12.27 -8.85 -35.11
C ALA A 403 -12.03 -10.37 -35.19
N SER A 404 -11.38 -10.94 -34.18
CA SER A 404 -11.13 -12.39 -34.11
C SER A 404 -12.30 -13.21 -33.52
N GLY A 405 -13.40 -12.57 -33.15
CA GLY A 405 -14.50 -13.21 -32.43
C GLY A 405 -14.06 -13.79 -31.08
N GLY A 406 -13.14 -13.12 -30.39
CA GLY A 406 -12.61 -13.54 -29.09
C GLY A 406 -11.46 -14.56 -29.13
N ARG A 407 -11.03 -15.02 -30.32
CA ARG A 407 -9.95 -16.02 -30.45
C ARG A 407 -8.55 -15.50 -30.11
N CYS A 408 -8.32 -14.18 -30.18
CA CYS A 408 -7.05 -13.57 -29.80
C CYS A 408 -6.84 -13.37 -28.28
N ALA A 409 -7.77 -13.82 -27.41
CA ALA A 409 -7.74 -13.56 -25.96
C ALA A 409 -6.87 -14.55 -25.15
N ALA A 410 -5.68 -14.88 -25.65
CA ALA A 410 -4.75 -15.79 -24.99
C ALA A 410 -3.45 -15.08 -24.57
N GLY A 411 -2.92 -15.45 -23.41
CA GLY A 411 -1.63 -14.95 -22.91
C GLY A 411 -1.72 -13.51 -22.41
N LEU A 412 -0.91 -12.62 -22.99
CA LEU A 412 -0.79 -11.22 -22.56
C LEU A 412 -1.54 -10.23 -23.48
N HIS A 413 -2.38 -10.71 -24.40
CA HIS A 413 -3.06 -9.85 -25.37
C HIS A 413 -3.94 -8.80 -24.67
N GLY A 414 -3.55 -7.54 -24.77
CA GLY A 414 -4.22 -6.41 -24.13
C GLY A 414 -3.86 -6.14 -22.66
N VAL A 415 -2.92 -6.89 -22.09
CA VAL A 415 -2.48 -6.73 -20.70
C VAL A 415 -1.41 -5.62 -20.63
N PRO A 416 -1.54 -4.61 -19.73
CA PRO A 416 -0.53 -3.58 -19.55
C PRO A 416 0.72 -4.08 -18.82
N VAL A 417 1.88 -3.81 -19.40
CA VAL A 417 3.21 -4.17 -18.88
C VAL A 417 4.03 -2.92 -18.64
N LEU A 418 4.63 -2.79 -17.45
CA LEU A 418 5.62 -1.77 -17.15
C LEU A 418 7.05 -2.32 -17.30
N LEU A 419 7.92 -1.60 -18.00
CA LEU A 419 9.29 -2.03 -18.29
C LEU A 419 10.28 -1.27 -17.41
N LYS A 420 11.27 -1.92 -16.78
CA LYS A 420 12.39 -1.19 -16.18
C LYS A 420 13.05 -0.25 -17.20
N ASP A 421 13.45 0.95 -16.76
CA ASP A 421 13.96 2.00 -17.66
C ASP A 421 15.30 1.70 -18.35
N ASN A 422 15.89 0.53 -18.09
CA ASN A 422 17.05 0.04 -18.81
C ASN A 422 16.69 -0.84 -20.03
N ILE A 423 15.40 -1.12 -20.26
CA ILE A 423 14.90 -1.97 -21.37
C ILE A 423 14.43 -1.08 -22.53
N ALA A 424 15.01 -1.22 -23.72
CA ALA A 424 14.66 -0.40 -24.88
C ALA A 424 13.28 -0.72 -25.48
N THR A 425 12.58 0.32 -25.93
CA THR A 425 11.39 0.24 -26.78
C THR A 425 11.43 1.40 -27.77
N ARG A 426 10.89 1.19 -28.98
CA ARG A 426 10.66 2.20 -30.02
C ARG A 426 9.40 3.04 -29.79
N ASP A 427 8.66 2.80 -28.71
CA ASP A 427 7.62 3.72 -28.28
C ASP A 427 8.19 5.13 -28.07
N ARG A 428 7.30 6.11 -27.93
CA ARG A 428 7.64 7.50 -27.58
C ARG A 428 8.03 7.60 -26.10
N LEU A 429 9.05 6.86 -25.71
CA LEU A 429 9.57 6.68 -24.35
C LEU A 429 11.09 6.76 -24.37
N ASN A 430 11.68 7.19 -23.27
CA ASN A 430 13.12 7.15 -23.11
C ASN A 430 13.58 5.77 -22.58
N THR A 431 14.88 5.50 -22.69
CA THR A 431 15.55 4.35 -22.07
C THR A 431 16.86 4.84 -21.49
N THR A 432 16.85 5.19 -20.21
CA THR A 432 17.91 6.01 -19.62
C THR A 432 18.71 5.32 -18.52
N ALA A 433 18.28 4.13 -18.09
CA ALA A 433 18.77 3.49 -16.87
C ALA A 433 18.75 4.47 -15.66
N GLY A 434 17.80 5.41 -15.65
CA GLY A 434 17.64 6.44 -14.63
C GLY A 434 18.57 7.67 -14.76
N SER A 435 19.54 7.69 -15.67
CA SER A 435 20.53 8.77 -15.78
C SER A 435 20.07 9.88 -16.72
N LEU A 436 20.38 11.13 -16.36
CA LEU A 436 20.11 12.28 -17.23
C LEU A 436 21.00 12.29 -18.49
N ALA A 437 22.14 11.60 -18.47
CA ALA A 437 23.08 11.51 -19.59
C ALA A 437 22.48 10.85 -20.85
N LEU A 438 21.44 10.02 -20.68
CA LEU A 438 20.76 9.30 -21.76
C LEU A 438 19.37 9.87 -22.09
N LEU A 439 18.99 10.98 -21.47
CA LEU A 439 17.71 11.63 -21.77
C LEU A 439 17.71 12.13 -23.23
N GLY A 440 16.69 11.74 -24.00
CA GLY A 440 16.59 12.05 -25.42
C GLY A 440 17.36 11.11 -26.36
N SER A 441 18.01 10.06 -25.83
CA SER A 441 18.64 9.03 -26.67
C SER A 441 17.61 8.25 -27.49
N VAL A 442 17.99 7.90 -28.73
CA VAL A 442 17.13 7.19 -29.69
C VAL A 442 17.67 5.78 -29.91
N VAL A 443 16.89 4.80 -29.48
CA VAL A 443 17.18 3.38 -29.67
C VAL A 443 16.90 2.94 -31.12
N ARG A 444 17.69 1.98 -31.63
CA ARG A 444 17.51 1.45 -32.99
C ARG A 444 16.26 0.57 -33.13
N ARG A 445 15.91 -0.15 -32.06
CA ARG A 445 14.92 -1.24 -32.06
C ARG A 445 14.38 -1.48 -30.65
N ASP A 446 13.26 -2.20 -30.59
CA ASP A 446 12.76 -2.79 -29.35
C ASP A 446 13.81 -3.77 -28.80
N ALA A 447 13.91 -3.86 -27.48
CA ALA A 447 14.62 -4.97 -26.85
C ALA A 447 13.97 -6.31 -27.24
N GLY A 448 14.74 -7.40 -27.27
CA GLY A 448 14.24 -8.72 -27.70
C GLY A 448 13.02 -9.19 -26.88
N VAL A 449 13.02 -8.90 -25.59
CA VAL A 449 11.88 -9.15 -24.68
C VAL A 449 10.66 -8.28 -25.00
N VAL A 450 10.85 -7.02 -25.42
CA VAL A 450 9.74 -6.12 -25.79
C VAL A 450 9.13 -6.55 -27.12
N ALA A 451 9.94 -6.92 -28.11
CA ALA A 451 9.46 -7.47 -29.38
C ALA A 451 8.60 -8.73 -29.16
N ARG A 452 8.96 -9.56 -28.17
CA ARG A 452 8.17 -10.71 -27.72
C ARG A 452 6.86 -10.33 -27.04
N LEU A 453 6.89 -9.40 -26.10
CA LEU A 453 5.67 -8.87 -25.48
C LEU A 453 4.69 -8.33 -26.52
N ARG A 454 5.17 -7.61 -27.54
CA ARG A 454 4.32 -7.14 -28.65
C ARG A 454 3.72 -8.27 -29.47
N ARG A 455 4.49 -9.32 -29.77
CA ARG A 455 3.96 -10.53 -30.43
C ARG A 455 2.90 -11.24 -29.58
N ALA A 456 3.01 -11.16 -28.26
CA ALA A 456 2.00 -11.65 -27.33
C ALA A 456 0.80 -10.69 -27.17
N GLY A 457 0.78 -9.56 -27.88
CA GLY A 457 -0.30 -8.56 -27.85
C GLY A 457 -0.31 -7.67 -26.62
N ALA A 458 0.76 -7.65 -25.82
CA ALA A 458 0.82 -6.85 -24.60
C ALA A 458 0.87 -5.34 -24.89
N VAL A 459 0.30 -4.54 -23.99
CA VAL A 459 0.32 -3.08 -24.06
C VAL A 459 1.50 -2.55 -23.24
N ILE A 460 2.39 -1.77 -23.85
CA ILE A 460 3.52 -1.18 -23.13
C ILE A 460 3.03 0.08 -22.40
N LEU A 461 2.84 -0.03 -21.09
CA LEU A 461 2.27 1.03 -20.25
C LEU A 461 3.24 2.20 -20.03
N GLY A 462 4.54 1.92 -19.96
CA GLY A 462 5.56 2.91 -19.64
C GLY A 462 6.84 2.30 -19.08
N LYS A 463 7.62 3.16 -18.42
CA LYS A 463 8.95 2.87 -17.86
C LYS A 463 8.94 2.99 -16.34
N ALA A 464 9.56 2.03 -15.67
CA ALA A 464 9.69 1.95 -14.23
C ALA A 464 11.08 2.44 -13.77
N ASN A 465 11.11 3.21 -12.69
CA ASN A 465 12.34 3.81 -12.16
C ASN A 465 13.32 2.74 -11.67
N PRO A 466 14.60 2.74 -12.11
CA PRO A 466 15.62 1.85 -11.58
C PRO A 466 16.47 2.53 -10.50
N SER A 467 17.27 1.77 -9.75
CA SER A 467 18.52 2.36 -9.22
C SER A 467 19.39 2.72 -10.41
N GLU A 468 19.96 3.93 -10.42
CA GLU A 468 20.68 4.44 -11.57
C GLU A 468 21.81 3.51 -12.04
N TRP A 469 21.94 3.35 -13.37
CA TRP A 469 22.90 2.43 -13.98
C TRP A 469 22.80 1.01 -13.43
N SER A 470 21.58 0.58 -13.09
CA SER A 470 21.30 -0.70 -12.45
C SER A 470 22.11 -0.93 -11.16
N ASN A 471 22.36 0.15 -10.39
CA ASN A 471 23.17 0.18 -9.17
C ASN A 471 24.67 -0.11 -9.38
N PHE A 472 25.16 -0.06 -10.63
CA PHE A 472 26.60 -0.08 -10.90
C PHE A 472 27.27 1.26 -10.56
N ARG A 473 26.49 2.35 -10.52
CA ARG A 473 26.84 3.53 -9.72
C ARG A 473 26.21 3.34 -8.35
N GLN A 474 27.03 3.28 -7.29
CA GLN A 474 26.52 3.09 -5.92
C GLN A 474 25.67 4.29 -5.50
N VAL A 475 24.34 4.11 -5.54
CA VAL A 475 23.34 5.09 -5.12
C VAL A 475 22.43 4.44 -4.09
N ASP A 476 21.62 5.23 -3.39
CA ASP A 476 20.55 4.66 -2.56
C ASP A 476 19.64 3.77 -3.42
N PRO A 477 19.30 2.54 -3.01
CA PRO A 477 18.50 1.65 -3.84
C PRO A 477 17.14 2.27 -4.19
N GLY A 478 16.82 2.28 -5.49
CA GLY A 478 15.62 2.93 -6.03
C GLY A 478 15.77 4.41 -6.37
N TRP A 479 16.94 5.02 -6.13
CA TRP A 479 17.24 6.38 -6.57
C TRP A 479 17.80 6.44 -8.00
N SER A 480 17.35 7.42 -8.76
CA SER A 480 18.03 7.87 -9.99
C SER A 480 17.91 9.37 -10.16
N ALA A 481 18.84 10.00 -10.90
CA ALA A 481 18.79 11.44 -11.13
C ALA A 481 17.50 11.86 -11.86
N ARG A 482 17.04 11.04 -12.82
CA ARG A 482 15.83 11.32 -13.60
C ARG A 482 14.54 11.02 -12.84
N GLY A 483 14.46 9.89 -12.12
CA GLY A 483 13.23 9.44 -11.47
C GLY A 483 13.08 9.84 -10.00
N GLY A 484 14.17 10.26 -9.36
CA GLY A 484 14.25 10.47 -7.92
C GLY A 484 14.22 9.15 -7.13
N GLN A 485 13.91 9.24 -5.84
CA GLN A 485 13.87 8.10 -4.93
C GLN A 485 12.55 7.35 -5.02
N THR A 486 12.58 6.11 -5.52
CA THR A 486 11.47 5.16 -5.38
C THR A 486 11.30 4.81 -3.89
N GLN A 487 10.06 4.78 -3.40
CA GLN A 487 9.76 4.42 -2.01
C GLN A 487 9.06 3.07 -1.91
N ASN A 488 9.38 2.29 -0.88
CA ASN A 488 8.71 1.04 -0.59
C ASN A 488 7.23 1.31 -0.23
N PRO A 489 6.25 0.64 -0.85
CA PRO A 489 4.84 0.97 -0.66
C PRO A 489 4.26 0.48 0.68
N TYR A 490 4.95 -0.41 1.40
CA TYR A 490 4.54 -0.89 2.72
C TYR A 490 5.06 0.00 3.85
N VAL A 491 6.33 0.40 3.76
CA VAL A 491 6.98 1.26 4.76
C VAL A 491 7.87 2.27 4.02
N LEU A 492 7.39 3.50 3.86
CA LEU A 492 8.03 4.54 3.05
C LEU A 492 9.47 4.89 3.50
N SER A 493 9.83 4.63 4.76
CA SER A 493 11.19 4.89 5.27
C SER A 493 12.16 3.74 5.02
N VAL A 494 11.68 2.61 4.48
CA VAL A 494 12.49 1.42 4.20
C VAL A 494 12.82 1.39 2.72
N THR A 495 14.02 0.91 2.42
CA THR A 495 14.47 0.76 1.03
C THR A 495 13.52 -0.16 0.24
N PRO A 496 13.19 0.18 -1.03
CA PRO A 496 12.54 -0.76 -1.94
C PRO A 496 13.51 -1.83 -2.46
N CYS A 497 14.76 -1.85 -2.00
CA CYS A 497 15.90 -2.49 -2.65
C CYS A 497 16.06 -2.04 -4.11
N GLY A 498 16.84 -2.76 -4.89
CA GLY A 498 17.15 -2.42 -6.26
C GLY A 498 18.01 -3.48 -6.94
N SER A 499 18.35 -3.31 -8.21
CA SER A 499 18.09 -2.11 -9.00
C SER A 499 16.72 -2.03 -9.69
N SER A 500 15.93 -3.10 -9.71
CA SER A 500 14.55 -3.09 -10.25
C SER A 500 13.53 -2.60 -9.20
N ALA A 501 13.80 -1.46 -8.57
CA ALA A 501 12.95 -0.88 -7.52
C ALA A 501 11.55 -0.55 -8.04
N GLY A 502 11.46 0.27 -9.09
CA GLY A 502 10.21 0.68 -9.71
C GLY A 502 9.31 -0.49 -10.16
N PRO A 503 9.83 -1.50 -10.89
CA PRO A 503 9.05 -2.69 -11.22
C PRO A 503 8.45 -3.39 -9.98
N GLY A 504 9.25 -3.60 -8.92
CA GLY A 504 8.77 -4.22 -7.69
C GLY A 504 7.67 -3.41 -7.00
N VAL A 505 7.88 -2.10 -6.84
CA VAL A 505 6.91 -1.19 -6.21
C VAL A 505 5.64 -1.04 -7.05
N ALA A 506 5.77 -0.92 -8.37
CA ALA A 506 4.63 -0.77 -9.27
C ALA A 506 3.76 -2.03 -9.32
N ALA A 507 4.38 -3.22 -9.30
CA ALA A 507 3.66 -4.49 -9.19
C ALA A 507 2.91 -4.58 -7.85
N ALA A 508 3.58 -4.26 -6.74
CA ALA A 508 3.01 -4.29 -5.40
C ALA A 508 1.85 -3.31 -5.22
N ALA A 509 1.94 -2.10 -5.80
CA ALA A 509 0.93 -1.04 -5.65
C ALA A 509 -0.20 -1.08 -6.70
N ASN A 510 -0.32 -2.16 -7.48
CA ASN A 510 -1.26 -2.32 -8.59
C ASN A 510 -1.18 -1.21 -9.66
N MET A 511 0.00 -0.60 -9.86
CA MET A 511 0.20 0.41 -10.90
C MET A 511 0.26 -0.19 -12.31
N ALA A 512 0.53 -1.49 -12.41
CA ALA A 512 0.49 -2.26 -13.64
C ALA A 512 -0.02 -3.68 -13.35
N ALA A 513 -0.56 -4.36 -14.37
CA ALA A 513 -0.94 -5.76 -14.23
C ALA A 513 0.30 -6.63 -14.01
N VAL A 514 1.34 -6.41 -14.82
CA VAL A 514 2.64 -7.11 -14.71
C VAL A 514 3.80 -6.16 -15.00
N THR A 515 5.01 -6.51 -14.53
CA THR A 515 6.21 -5.70 -14.76
C THR A 515 7.43 -6.56 -15.14
N LEU A 516 8.40 -5.93 -15.80
CA LEU A 516 9.70 -6.53 -16.11
C LEU A 516 10.85 -5.82 -15.40
N GLY A 517 11.69 -6.60 -14.73
CA GLY A 517 12.96 -6.18 -14.16
C GLY A 517 14.16 -6.78 -14.89
N SER A 518 15.36 -6.36 -14.50
CA SER A 518 16.63 -6.93 -14.96
C SER A 518 17.51 -7.24 -13.76
N GLU A 519 18.26 -8.33 -13.84
CA GLU A 519 19.16 -8.75 -12.77
C GLU A 519 20.56 -9.12 -13.27
N THR A 520 21.56 -8.51 -12.62
CA THR A 520 22.97 -8.90 -12.65
C THR A 520 23.31 -9.73 -11.42
N ALA A 521 22.96 -9.23 -10.23
CA ALA A 521 22.99 -9.95 -8.96
C ALA A 521 21.96 -9.32 -8.00
N GLY A 522 20.91 -10.06 -7.66
CA GLY A 522 19.85 -9.65 -6.73
C GLY A 522 18.87 -8.59 -7.22
N SER A 523 19.11 -7.99 -8.39
CA SER A 523 18.33 -6.84 -8.87
C SER A 523 16.88 -7.12 -9.31
N ILE A 524 16.43 -8.37 -9.37
CA ILE A 524 15.02 -8.80 -9.45
C ILE A 524 14.61 -9.39 -8.10
N ILE A 525 15.41 -10.32 -7.57
CA ILE A 525 15.11 -11.05 -6.33
C ILE A 525 14.94 -10.11 -5.12
N CYS A 526 15.90 -9.23 -4.89
CA CYS A 526 15.91 -8.32 -3.74
C CYS A 526 14.72 -7.33 -3.72
N PRO A 527 14.43 -6.58 -4.80
CA PRO A 527 13.24 -5.73 -4.81
C PRO A 527 11.95 -6.55 -4.81
N SER A 528 11.96 -7.81 -5.23
CA SER A 528 10.76 -8.65 -5.09
C SER A 528 10.48 -9.01 -3.63
N VAL A 529 11.50 -9.44 -2.87
CA VAL A 529 11.33 -9.80 -1.46
C VAL A 529 10.95 -8.60 -0.58
N LEU A 530 11.56 -7.42 -0.80
CA LEU A 530 11.28 -6.23 0.03
C LEU A 530 10.00 -5.50 -0.34
N ASN A 531 9.41 -5.75 -1.51
CA ASN A 531 8.12 -5.18 -1.90
C ASN A 531 7.01 -6.24 -1.98
N SER A 532 7.20 -7.39 -1.33
CA SER A 532 6.21 -8.47 -1.26
C SER A 532 5.65 -8.89 -2.63
N VAL A 533 6.49 -9.05 -3.64
CA VAL A 533 6.07 -9.56 -4.95
C VAL A 533 6.88 -10.79 -5.35
N VAL A 534 6.38 -11.53 -6.34
CA VAL A 534 7.10 -12.63 -6.95
C VAL A 534 8.07 -12.09 -7.99
N GLY A 535 9.31 -12.56 -7.94
CA GLY A 535 10.34 -12.24 -8.92
C GLY A 535 10.97 -13.50 -9.46
N ILE A 536 10.97 -13.67 -10.78
CA ILE A 536 11.70 -14.77 -11.43
C ILE A 536 12.95 -14.20 -12.07
N LYS A 537 14.11 -14.61 -11.58
CA LYS A 537 15.39 -14.44 -12.26
C LYS A 537 15.65 -15.71 -13.07
N PRO A 538 15.53 -15.72 -14.41
CA PRO A 538 15.72 -16.95 -15.16
C PRO A 538 17.20 -17.30 -15.33
N THR A 539 17.46 -18.50 -15.87
CA THR A 539 18.76 -18.92 -16.39
C THR A 539 19.26 -17.87 -17.37
N VAL A 540 20.53 -17.50 -17.27
CA VAL A 540 21.13 -16.53 -18.19
C VAL A 540 21.05 -17.08 -19.62
N GLY A 541 20.49 -16.26 -20.52
CA GLY A 541 20.22 -16.62 -21.91
C GLY A 541 18.81 -17.12 -22.18
N LEU A 542 18.00 -17.47 -21.18
CA LEU A 542 16.63 -17.92 -21.43
C LEU A 542 15.75 -16.81 -22.03
N THR A 543 16.01 -15.57 -21.61
CA THR A 543 15.42 -14.34 -22.13
C THR A 543 16.51 -13.50 -22.79
N SER A 544 16.17 -12.84 -23.90
CA SER A 544 17.13 -12.02 -24.65
C SER A 544 17.57 -10.80 -23.86
N ARG A 545 18.88 -10.51 -23.84
CA ARG A 545 19.44 -9.25 -23.31
C ARG A 545 19.60 -8.17 -24.39
N SER A 546 19.29 -8.45 -25.65
CA SER A 546 19.44 -7.48 -26.73
C SER A 546 18.56 -6.25 -26.50
N GLY A 547 19.13 -5.06 -26.68
CA GLY A 547 18.46 -3.78 -26.46
C GLY A 547 18.27 -3.39 -24.99
N VAL A 548 18.91 -4.07 -24.04
CA VAL A 548 18.90 -3.70 -22.62
C VAL A 548 20.24 -3.05 -22.26
N ILE A 549 20.22 -1.91 -21.55
CA ILE A 549 21.45 -1.27 -21.06
C ILE A 549 22.14 -2.25 -20.09
N PRO A 550 23.35 -2.73 -20.42
CA PRO A 550 23.93 -3.90 -19.76
C PRO A 550 24.81 -3.51 -18.56
N ILE A 551 25.13 -4.51 -17.73
CA ILE A 551 26.30 -4.53 -16.86
C ILE A 551 27.27 -5.63 -17.29
N THR A 552 26.85 -6.90 -17.27
CA THR A 552 27.72 -8.02 -17.65
C THR A 552 26.94 -9.09 -18.42
N PRO A 553 27.42 -9.51 -19.60
CA PRO A 553 26.77 -10.56 -20.37
C PRO A 553 26.84 -11.94 -19.71
N ARG A 554 27.64 -12.15 -18.66
CA ARG A 554 27.69 -13.44 -17.95
C ARG A 554 26.53 -13.64 -16.99
N GLN A 555 25.99 -12.54 -16.44
CA GLN A 555 25.04 -12.58 -15.33
C GLN A 555 23.72 -11.91 -15.66
N ASP A 556 23.72 -10.94 -16.57
CA ASP A 556 22.53 -10.16 -16.92
C ASP A 556 21.44 -11.05 -17.49
N THR A 557 20.24 -10.88 -16.95
CA THR A 557 19.03 -11.53 -17.40
C THR A 557 17.80 -10.67 -17.13
N ILE A 558 16.76 -10.84 -17.95
CA ILE A 558 15.50 -10.09 -17.83
C ILE A 558 14.45 -11.06 -17.30
N GLY A 559 13.68 -10.61 -16.32
CA GLY A 559 12.70 -11.47 -15.67
C GLY A 559 11.47 -10.72 -15.17
N PRO A 560 10.35 -11.45 -15.00
CA PRO A 560 9.10 -10.89 -14.54
C PRO A 560 9.10 -10.60 -13.04
N MET A 561 8.41 -9.52 -12.67
CA MET A 561 8.09 -9.15 -11.30
C MET A 561 6.59 -8.88 -11.21
N CYS A 562 5.86 -9.77 -10.52
CA CYS A 562 4.39 -9.82 -10.49
C CYS A 562 3.88 -10.15 -9.09
N ARG A 563 2.59 -9.93 -8.81
CA ARG A 563 2.02 -10.23 -7.48
C ARG A 563 1.87 -11.73 -7.22
N THR A 564 1.70 -12.52 -8.28
CA THR A 564 1.55 -13.98 -8.19
C THR A 564 2.57 -14.74 -9.03
N VAL A 565 2.85 -16.00 -8.65
CA VAL A 565 3.69 -16.92 -9.41
C VAL A 565 3.05 -17.22 -10.76
N SER A 566 1.72 -17.37 -10.82
CA SER A 566 1.00 -17.59 -12.09
C SER A 566 1.25 -16.46 -13.09
N ASP A 567 1.13 -15.20 -12.65
CA ASP A 567 1.33 -14.03 -13.52
C ASP A 567 2.79 -13.93 -13.98
N ALA A 568 3.75 -14.17 -13.07
CA ALA A 568 5.16 -14.19 -13.40
C ALA A 568 5.47 -15.28 -14.46
N VAL A 569 4.85 -16.46 -14.37
CA VAL A 569 5.02 -17.54 -15.35
C VAL A 569 4.38 -17.21 -16.69
N HIS A 570 3.21 -16.56 -16.72
CA HIS A 570 2.60 -16.06 -17.95
C HIS A 570 3.52 -15.09 -18.69
N VAL A 571 4.19 -14.20 -17.95
CA VAL A 571 5.15 -13.26 -18.52
C VAL A 571 6.41 -13.96 -18.97
N LEU A 572 6.96 -14.88 -18.17
CA LEU A 572 8.13 -15.68 -18.55
C LEU A 572 7.89 -16.40 -19.88
N ASP A 573 6.76 -17.09 -20.02
CA ASP A 573 6.35 -17.77 -21.26
C ASP A 573 6.33 -16.85 -22.47
N ALA A 574 5.87 -15.62 -22.29
CA ALA A 574 5.82 -14.65 -23.38
C ALA A 574 7.22 -14.20 -23.82
N ILE A 575 8.20 -14.12 -22.90
CA ILE A 575 9.50 -13.48 -23.16
C ILE A 575 10.68 -14.43 -23.37
N VAL A 576 10.53 -15.75 -23.16
CA VAL A 576 11.59 -16.75 -23.40
C VAL A 576 11.77 -17.12 -24.87
N GLY A 577 12.95 -17.61 -25.23
CA GLY A 577 13.26 -18.09 -26.60
C GLY A 577 14.56 -17.58 -27.20
N TYR A 578 14.84 -18.03 -28.42
CA TYR A 578 15.97 -17.62 -29.26
C TYR A 578 15.84 -16.20 -29.84
N ASP A 579 16.92 -15.42 -29.77
CA ASP A 579 17.05 -14.10 -30.40
C ASP A 579 18.40 -14.03 -31.14
N GLU A 580 18.36 -13.71 -32.44
CA GLU A 580 19.54 -13.60 -33.29
C GLU A 580 20.53 -12.54 -32.81
N LEU A 581 20.04 -11.48 -32.16
CA LEU A 581 20.87 -10.41 -31.62
C LEU A 581 21.50 -10.75 -30.26
N ASP A 582 21.16 -11.93 -29.73
CA ASP A 582 21.72 -12.53 -28.52
C ASP A 582 21.89 -14.04 -28.72
N ALA A 583 22.35 -14.42 -29.92
CA ALA A 583 22.29 -15.78 -30.43
C ALA A 583 23.08 -16.79 -29.59
N GLU A 584 24.24 -16.39 -29.05
CA GLU A 584 25.09 -17.28 -28.25
C GLU A 584 24.39 -17.68 -26.96
N ALA A 585 23.92 -16.70 -26.18
CA ALA A 585 23.28 -16.96 -24.89
C ALA A 585 21.92 -17.63 -25.07
N THR A 586 21.09 -17.11 -25.97
CA THR A 586 19.74 -17.66 -26.19
C THR A 586 19.74 -18.99 -26.93
N GLY A 587 20.71 -19.21 -27.83
CA GLY A 587 20.94 -20.51 -28.46
C GLY A 587 21.35 -21.57 -27.44
N ALA A 588 22.31 -21.25 -26.56
CA ALA A 588 22.76 -22.19 -25.52
C ALA A 588 21.66 -22.52 -24.50
N ALA A 589 20.81 -21.56 -24.17
CA ALA A 589 19.73 -21.73 -23.20
C ALA A 589 18.45 -22.34 -23.79
N SER A 590 18.28 -22.36 -25.12
CA SER A 590 17.07 -22.86 -25.79
C SER A 590 16.67 -24.27 -25.39
N LYS A 591 17.65 -25.15 -25.11
CA LYS A 591 17.45 -26.52 -24.63
C LYS A 591 16.73 -26.63 -23.28
N TYR A 592 16.67 -25.55 -22.52
CA TYR A 592 16.01 -25.49 -21.22
C TYR A 592 14.55 -25.02 -21.31
N ILE A 593 14.09 -24.62 -22.49
CA ILE A 593 12.70 -24.20 -22.70
C ILE A 593 11.85 -25.46 -22.89
N PRO A 594 10.90 -25.75 -22.00
CA PRO A 594 10.08 -26.94 -22.07
C PRO A 594 9.08 -26.86 -23.23
N HIS A 595 8.84 -28.00 -23.88
CA HIS A 595 7.79 -28.09 -24.89
C HIS A 595 6.43 -27.79 -24.25
N GLY A 596 5.65 -26.87 -24.83
CA GLY A 596 4.37 -26.42 -24.28
C GLY A 596 4.46 -25.27 -23.26
N GLY A 597 5.66 -24.76 -22.96
CA GLY A 597 5.86 -23.60 -22.09
C GLY A 597 5.87 -23.94 -20.59
N TYR A 598 6.06 -22.92 -19.77
CA TYR A 598 6.23 -23.01 -18.32
C TYR A 598 4.91 -23.07 -17.55
N ARG A 599 3.78 -22.61 -18.13
CA ARG A 599 2.47 -22.65 -17.45
C ARG A 599 2.04 -24.04 -16.99
N GLN A 600 2.47 -25.10 -17.68
CA GLN A 600 2.18 -26.49 -17.30
C GLN A 600 2.76 -26.89 -15.93
N PHE A 601 3.70 -26.11 -15.38
CA PHE A 601 4.35 -26.35 -14.09
C PHE A 601 3.66 -25.62 -12.93
N LEU A 602 2.56 -24.90 -13.16
CA LEU A 602 1.73 -24.29 -12.11
C LEU A 602 0.89 -25.36 -11.40
N ARG A 603 1.55 -26.13 -10.53
CA ARG A 603 0.98 -27.30 -9.85
C ARG A 603 0.75 -27.07 -8.36
N ILE A 604 -0.48 -27.21 -7.89
CA ILE A 604 -0.85 -27.06 -6.47
C ILE A 604 -0.10 -28.07 -5.57
N ASP A 605 0.22 -29.25 -6.11
CA ASP A 605 0.94 -30.33 -5.46
C ASP A 605 2.45 -30.32 -5.76
N GLY A 606 2.97 -29.22 -6.31
CA GLY A 606 4.34 -29.12 -6.85
C GLY A 606 5.46 -29.39 -5.85
N LEU A 607 5.21 -29.30 -4.54
CA LEU A 607 6.15 -29.65 -3.47
C LEU A 607 6.28 -31.16 -3.22
N ARG A 608 5.29 -31.97 -3.64
CA ARG A 608 5.23 -33.39 -3.32
C ARG A 608 6.44 -34.14 -3.91
N GLY A 609 7.21 -34.79 -3.04
CA GLY A 609 8.38 -35.58 -3.39
C GLY A 609 9.62 -34.76 -3.75
N LYS A 610 9.56 -33.42 -3.73
CA LYS A 610 10.70 -32.55 -4.08
C LYS A 610 11.75 -32.58 -2.98
N ARG A 611 13.02 -32.66 -3.36
CA ARG A 611 14.16 -32.62 -2.44
C ARG A 611 14.70 -31.20 -2.37
N ILE A 612 14.52 -30.52 -1.24
CA ILE A 612 14.88 -29.12 -1.07
C ILE A 612 16.00 -29.00 -0.03
N GLY A 613 17.12 -28.41 -0.43
CA GLY A 613 18.24 -28.11 0.45
C GLY A 613 18.00 -26.82 1.25
N VAL A 614 18.11 -26.89 2.58
CA VAL A 614 18.08 -25.73 3.46
C VAL A 614 19.52 -25.38 3.80
N LEU A 615 19.98 -24.22 3.31
CA LEU A 615 21.37 -23.82 3.44
C LEU A 615 21.66 -23.24 4.84
N ARG A 616 22.77 -23.67 5.43
CA ARG A 616 23.23 -23.24 6.75
C ARG A 616 23.71 -21.79 6.73
N GLY A 617 23.36 -21.00 7.74
CA GLY A 617 23.77 -19.60 7.89
C GLY A 617 22.82 -18.60 7.21
N PHE A 618 21.94 -19.09 6.34
CA PHE A 618 21.00 -18.26 5.59
C PHE A 618 19.73 -17.93 6.38
N PHE A 619 19.43 -18.63 7.48
CA PHE A 619 18.23 -18.37 8.29
C PHE A 619 18.59 -17.88 9.70
N GLU A 620 19.72 -18.33 10.23
CA GLU A 620 20.18 -18.11 11.59
C GLU A 620 20.60 -16.65 11.84
N GLN A 621 20.98 -15.91 10.80
CA GLN A 621 21.39 -14.51 10.90
C GLN A 621 20.22 -13.54 11.17
N TYR A 622 18.98 -13.96 10.90
CA TYR A 622 17.81 -13.10 11.05
C TYR A 622 17.35 -12.98 12.51
N ALA A 623 16.67 -11.88 12.83
CA ALA A 623 16.04 -11.69 14.13
C ALA A 623 15.10 -12.85 14.49
N PRO A 624 14.84 -13.10 15.79
CA PRO A 624 14.02 -14.24 16.22
C PRO A 624 12.61 -14.29 15.58
N GLU A 625 12.01 -13.14 15.26
CA GLU A 625 10.66 -13.08 14.69
C GLU A 625 10.62 -13.59 13.23
N PRO A 626 11.37 -13.03 12.25
CA PRO A 626 11.40 -13.58 10.89
C PRO A 626 11.90 -15.04 10.86
N ARG A 627 12.84 -15.39 11.74
CA ARG A 627 13.36 -16.77 11.84
C ARG A 627 12.26 -17.78 12.17
N ARG A 628 11.37 -17.48 13.11
CA ARG A 628 10.20 -18.33 13.44
C ARG A 628 9.25 -18.47 12.25
N VAL A 629 9.08 -17.42 11.47
CA VAL A 629 8.26 -17.45 10.25
C VAL A 629 8.90 -18.36 9.19
N TYR A 630 10.21 -18.26 8.98
CA TYR A 630 10.92 -19.18 8.08
C TYR A 630 10.84 -20.64 8.54
N GLU A 631 11.02 -20.92 9.84
CA GLU A 631 10.86 -22.27 10.39
C GLU A 631 9.46 -22.85 10.15
N LYS A 632 8.42 -22.01 10.27
CA LYS A 632 7.04 -22.37 9.92
C LYS A 632 6.90 -22.67 8.42
N HIS A 633 7.55 -21.91 7.55
CA HIS A 633 7.52 -22.15 6.10
C HIS A 633 8.22 -23.43 5.69
N LEU A 634 9.38 -23.72 6.29
CA LEU A 634 10.05 -25.02 6.11
C LEU A 634 9.15 -26.18 6.58
N SER A 635 8.42 -25.98 7.68
CA SER A 635 7.43 -26.97 8.15
C SER A 635 6.26 -27.13 7.18
N THR A 636 5.79 -26.02 6.60
CA THR A 636 4.74 -26.01 5.57
C THR A 636 5.20 -26.79 4.33
N MET A 637 6.42 -26.56 3.85
CA MET A 637 6.97 -27.33 2.71
C MET A 637 6.98 -28.83 2.97
N ARG A 638 7.39 -29.26 4.17
CA ARG A 638 7.34 -30.67 4.58
C ARG A 638 5.93 -31.23 4.63
N HIS A 639 4.99 -30.47 5.20
CA HIS A 639 3.59 -30.86 5.26
C HIS A 639 2.99 -31.10 3.86
N HIS A 640 3.39 -30.29 2.88
CA HIS A 640 3.02 -30.45 1.47
C HIS A 640 3.89 -31.48 0.71
N GLY A 641 4.66 -32.30 1.42
CA GLY A 641 5.34 -33.47 0.87
C GLY A 641 6.76 -33.24 0.37
N ALA A 642 7.37 -32.08 0.64
CA ALA A 642 8.78 -31.86 0.32
C ALA A 642 9.71 -32.55 1.33
N ILE A 643 10.81 -33.10 0.82
CA ILE A 643 11.89 -33.69 1.62
C ILE A 643 12.93 -32.59 1.84
N LEU A 644 12.99 -32.05 3.05
CA LEU A 644 14.00 -31.03 3.40
C LEU A 644 15.29 -31.65 3.88
N ILE A 645 16.39 -31.33 3.20
CA ILE A 645 17.76 -31.70 3.58
C ILE A 645 18.38 -30.47 4.25
N LYS A 646 18.62 -30.56 5.56
CA LYS A 646 19.07 -29.44 6.38
C LYS A 646 20.59 -29.34 6.47
N ASP A 647 21.04 -28.19 6.94
CA ASP A 647 22.42 -27.90 7.35
C ASP A 647 23.45 -28.09 6.22
N LEU A 648 23.03 -27.78 4.99
CA LEU A 648 23.89 -27.85 3.83
C LEU A 648 24.79 -26.62 3.78
N ASP A 649 26.09 -26.86 3.68
CA ASP A 649 27.09 -25.81 3.53
C ASP A 649 27.39 -25.58 2.05
N LEU A 650 27.23 -24.34 1.59
CA LEU A 650 27.86 -23.92 0.35
C LEU A 650 29.31 -23.64 0.71
N ALA A 651 30.16 -24.67 0.60
CA ALA A 651 31.60 -24.53 0.83
C ALA A 651 32.17 -23.42 -0.08
N GLY A 652 32.25 -22.19 0.43
CA GLY A 652 32.44 -21.01 -0.40
C GLY A 652 33.08 -19.87 0.38
N ASN A 653 34.09 -19.26 -0.23
CA ASN A 653 34.69 -18.03 0.27
C ASN A 653 33.91 -16.83 -0.31
N TRP A 654 32.97 -16.29 0.47
CA TRP A 654 32.09 -15.19 0.06
C TRP A 654 32.84 -13.90 -0.30
N ILE A 655 33.97 -13.64 0.37
CA ILE A 655 34.83 -12.48 0.09
C ILE A 655 35.48 -12.65 -1.29
N ASP A 656 36.09 -13.82 -1.53
CA ASP A 656 36.70 -14.15 -2.82
C ASP A 656 35.66 -14.08 -3.95
N LEU A 657 34.43 -14.60 -3.73
CA LEU A 657 33.34 -14.46 -4.69
C LEU A 657 33.07 -12.99 -5.05
N GLY A 658 32.92 -12.13 -4.03
CA GLY A 658 32.68 -10.70 -4.22
C GLY A 658 33.80 -10.00 -4.99
N ASP A 659 35.06 -10.27 -4.61
CA ASP A 659 36.24 -9.66 -5.22
C ASP A 659 36.39 -10.05 -6.69
N GLN A 660 36.28 -11.36 -7.01
CA GLN A 660 36.38 -11.83 -8.40
C GLN A 660 35.21 -11.31 -9.26
N MET A 661 34.00 -11.27 -8.70
CA MET A 661 32.82 -10.74 -9.38
C MET A 661 32.99 -9.25 -9.68
N GLY A 662 33.41 -8.45 -8.70
CA GLY A 662 33.64 -7.01 -8.86
C GLY A 662 34.72 -6.70 -9.92
N LEU A 663 35.84 -7.42 -9.89
CA LEU A 663 36.92 -7.26 -10.88
C LEU A 663 36.39 -7.46 -12.31
N LEU A 664 35.65 -8.54 -12.54
CA LEU A 664 35.13 -8.86 -13.86
C LEU A 664 33.97 -7.96 -14.31
N MET A 665 33.11 -7.55 -13.39
CA MET A 665 32.02 -6.63 -13.69
C MET A 665 32.56 -5.27 -14.15
N ASN A 666 33.65 -4.76 -13.57
CA ASN A 666 34.28 -3.51 -14.00
C ASN A 666 34.69 -3.52 -15.47
N VAL A 667 35.40 -4.57 -15.90
CA VAL A 667 35.88 -4.66 -17.29
C VAL A 667 34.72 -4.86 -18.26
N GLU A 668 33.76 -5.71 -17.93
CA GLU A 668 32.65 -6.01 -18.82
C GLU A 668 31.63 -4.89 -18.89
N PHE A 669 31.42 -4.14 -17.81
CA PHE A 669 30.55 -2.97 -17.82
C PHE A 669 31.05 -1.95 -18.84
N LYS A 670 32.35 -1.59 -18.80
CA LYS A 670 32.95 -0.68 -19.78
C LYS A 670 32.75 -1.19 -21.21
N LEU A 671 33.08 -2.45 -21.48
CA LEU A 671 33.00 -3.04 -22.82
C LEU A 671 31.55 -3.07 -23.33
N SER A 672 30.63 -3.56 -22.50
CA SER A 672 29.22 -3.77 -22.87
C SER A 672 28.47 -2.46 -22.99
N LEU A 673 28.66 -1.52 -22.06
CA LEU A 673 28.04 -0.21 -22.12
C LEU A 673 28.54 0.58 -23.34
N ASN A 674 29.84 0.58 -23.61
CA ASN A 674 30.37 1.26 -24.80
C ASN A 674 29.83 0.65 -26.10
N ALA A 675 29.65 -0.67 -26.16
CA ALA A 675 29.01 -1.32 -27.30
C ALA A 675 27.54 -0.88 -27.46
N TYR A 676 26.78 -0.87 -26.37
CA TYR A 676 25.38 -0.41 -26.36
C TYR A 676 25.25 1.05 -26.83
N LEU A 677 26.04 1.97 -26.25
CA LEU A 677 25.98 3.40 -26.56
C LEU A 677 26.35 3.72 -28.02
N LYS A 678 27.22 2.89 -28.63
CA LYS A 678 27.56 3.00 -30.06
C LYS A 678 26.43 2.54 -30.97
N ASP A 679 25.60 1.56 -30.57
CA ASP A 679 24.48 1.08 -31.39
C ASP A 679 23.29 2.06 -31.43
N LEU A 680 23.19 2.96 -30.45
CA LEU A 680 22.16 4.01 -30.42
C LEU A 680 22.20 4.86 -31.69
N LEU A 681 21.03 5.18 -32.26
CA LEU A 681 20.94 6.05 -33.44
C LEU A 681 21.40 7.47 -33.08
N TYR A 682 20.92 7.95 -31.93
CA TYR A 682 21.31 9.22 -31.35
C TYR A 682 21.47 9.07 -29.83
N SER A 683 22.43 9.77 -29.24
CA SER A 683 22.64 9.84 -27.79
C SER A 683 23.54 11.03 -27.47
N PRO A 684 23.29 11.79 -26.38
CA PRO A 684 24.19 12.83 -25.89
C PRO A 684 25.58 12.30 -25.51
N VAL A 685 25.65 11.03 -25.11
CA VAL A 685 26.88 10.32 -24.74
C VAL A 685 27.05 9.03 -25.56
N ARG A 686 28.29 8.71 -25.94
CA ARG A 686 28.65 7.56 -26.79
C ARG A 686 29.67 6.63 -26.14
N SER A 687 30.10 6.92 -24.92
CA SER A 687 31.01 6.08 -24.14
C SER A 687 30.86 6.31 -22.62
N LEU A 688 31.37 5.37 -21.83
CA LEU A 688 31.47 5.49 -20.37
C LEU A 688 32.28 6.72 -19.95
N ALA A 689 33.39 7.01 -20.63
CA ALA A 689 34.15 8.25 -20.41
C ALA A 689 33.28 9.52 -20.58
N GLN A 690 32.39 9.54 -21.59
CA GLN A 690 31.46 10.66 -21.78
C GLN A 690 30.34 10.69 -20.75
N VAL A 691 29.87 9.54 -20.24
CA VAL A 691 28.95 9.48 -19.10
C VAL A 691 29.60 10.10 -17.85
N ILE A 692 30.86 9.74 -17.55
CA ILE A 692 31.61 10.30 -16.41
C ILE A 692 31.78 11.81 -16.56
N ALA A 693 32.14 12.27 -17.77
CA ALA A 693 32.27 13.69 -18.07
C ALA A 693 30.94 14.44 -17.94
N PHE A 694 29.83 13.85 -18.41
CA PHE A 694 28.49 14.40 -18.23
C PHE A 694 28.17 14.58 -16.75
N ASN A 695 28.39 13.55 -15.93
CA ASN A 695 28.12 13.62 -14.50
C ASN A 695 28.95 14.71 -13.81
N ASN A 696 30.23 14.85 -14.18
CA ASN A 696 31.10 15.91 -13.66
C ASN A 696 30.62 17.31 -14.05
N ALA A 697 29.96 17.46 -15.21
CA ALA A 697 29.35 18.71 -15.65
C ALA A 697 28.00 19.00 -14.96
N HIS A 698 27.33 17.97 -14.41
CA HIS A 698 26.02 18.06 -13.73
C HIS A 698 26.07 17.52 -12.29
N PRO A 699 27.00 17.99 -11.44
CA PRO A 699 27.29 17.34 -10.16
C PRO A 699 26.16 17.48 -9.13
N LYS A 700 25.26 18.46 -9.31
CA LYS A 700 24.12 18.68 -8.42
C LYS A 700 22.97 17.74 -8.77
N GLU A 701 22.61 17.68 -10.05
CA GLU A 701 21.53 16.85 -10.59
C GLU A 701 21.86 15.37 -10.40
N GLU A 702 23.10 14.98 -10.69
CA GLU A 702 23.58 13.60 -10.52
C GLU A 702 23.97 13.26 -9.06
N ARG A 703 23.79 14.20 -8.13
CA ARG A 703 24.11 14.09 -6.69
C ARG A 703 25.51 13.52 -6.41
N LEU A 704 26.52 13.99 -7.15
CA LEU A 704 27.89 13.50 -7.00
C LEU A 704 28.49 13.75 -5.62
N LYS A 705 27.98 14.75 -4.88
CA LYS A 705 28.37 15.00 -3.48
C LYS A 705 27.92 13.87 -2.54
N ASP A 706 26.76 13.28 -2.82
CA ASP A 706 26.14 12.30 -1.92
C ASP A 706 26.58 10.87 -2.27
N PHE A 707 26.69 10.55 -3.58
CA PHE A 707 26.94 9.20 -4.06
C PHE A 707 28.27 9.03 -4.80
N GLY A 708 28.77 10.09 -5.44
CA GLY A 708 29.92 10.02 -6.33
C GLY A 708 29.68 9.12 -7.55
N GLN A 709 30.79 8.61 -8.12
CA GLN A 709 30.80 7.73 -9.29
C GLN A 709 32.08 6.88 -9.39
N ALA A 710 32.59 6.40 -8.25
CA ALA A 710 33.88 5.69 -8.17
C ALA A 710 33.93 4.43 -9.04
N ASP A 711 32.84 3.66 -9.08
CA ASP A 711 32.76 2.42 -9.87
C ASP A 711 32.77 2.68 -11.38
N LEU A 712 32.12 3.77 -11.84
CA LEU A 712 32.20 4.19 -13.24
C LEU A 712 33.65 4.53 -13.62
N ILE A 713 34.35 5.27 -12.75
CA ILE A 713 35.76 5.63 -12.95
C ILE A 713 36.66 4.39 -12.91
N ALA A 714 36.40 3.44 -12.00
CA ALA A 714 37.13 2.18 -11.91
C ALA A 714 36.96 1.33 -13.16
N ALA A 715 35.71 1.17 -13.63
CA ALA A 715 35.40 0.48 -14.88
C ALA A 715 36.08 1.15 -16.08
N GLU A 716 36.05 2.48 -16.19
CA GLU A 716 36.71 3.20 -17.29
C GLU A 716 38.23 3.01 -17.30
N LYS A 717 38.87 2.82 -16.16
CA LYS A 717 40.33 2.54 -16.08
C LYS A 717 40.73 1.15 -16.56
N THR A 718 39.78 0.25 -16.78
CA THR A 718 40.09 -1.11 -17.25
C THR A 718 40.62 -1.12 -18.69
N ALA A 719 41.53 -2.07 -18.96
CA ALA A 719 42.20 -2.23 -20.26
C ALA A 719 41.64 -3.38 -21.10
N GLY A 720 40.46 -3.93 -20.74
CA GLY A 720 39.88 -5.11 -21.36
C GLY A 720 40.24 -6.41 -20.65
N ILE A 721 39.85 -7.56 -21.22
CA ILE A 721 40.00 -8.88 -20.57
C ILE A 721 41.45 -9.37 -20.71
N GLY A 722 42.22 -9.23 -19.63
CA GLY A 722 43.61 -9.65 -19.48
C GLY A 722 43.78 -10.96 -18.73
N ALA A 723 45.00 -11.19 -18.22
CA ALA A 723 45.34 -12.41 -17.49
C ALA A 723 44.63 -12.51 -16.13
N ALA A 724 44.50 -11.38 -15.43
CA ALA A 724 43.81 -11.30 -14.14
C ALA A 724 42.31 -11.57 -14.30
N GLU A 725 41.67 -10.98 -15.30
CA GLU A 725 40.25 -11.18 -15.62
C GLU A 725 39.99 -12.63 -16.02
N ARG A 726 40.85 -13.22 -16.87
CA ARG A 726 40.73 -14.65 -17.20
C ARG A 726 40.92 -15.56 -15.98
N ALA A 727 41.77 -15.19 -15.02
CA ALA A 727 41.94 -15.93 -13.77
C ALA A 727 40.71 -15.81 -12.88
N ALA A 728 40.17 -14.59 -12.71
CA ALA A 728 38.92 -14.35 -12.00
C ALA A 728 37.75 -15.13 -12.62
N LEU A 729 37.69 -15.23 -13.94
CA LEU A 729 36.65 -16.00 -14.63
C LEU A 729 36.74 -17.49 -14.30
N ARG A 730 37.95 -18.06 -14.35
CA ARG A 730 38.16 -19.45 -13.92
C ARG A 730 37.76 -19.63 -12.45
N ARG A 731 38.13 -18.68 -11.59
CA ARG A 731 37.83 -18.74 -10.16
C ARG A 731 36.34 -18.66 -9.87
N LEU A 732 35.57 -17.80 -10.56
CA LEU A 732 34.12 -17.77 -10.44
C LEU A 732 33.47 -19.08 -10.92
N ASN A 733 33.99 -19.67 -12.00
CA ASN A 733 33.50 -20.97 -12.46
C ASN A 733 33.78 -22.08 -11.43
N GLU A 734 34.96 -22.08 -10.79
CA GLU A 734 35.28 -22.99 -9.68
C GLU A 734 34.35 -22.80 -8.48
N LEU A 735 34.08 -21.55 -8.09
CA LEU A 735 33.16 -21.24 -6.98
C LEU A 735 31.71 -21.66 -7.29
N SER A 736 31.27 -21.49 -8.54
CA SER A 736 29.95 -21.93 -8.99
C SER A 736 29.83 -23.46 -9.00
N THR A 737 30.81 -24.14 -9.62
CA THR A 737 30.81 -25.60 -9.79
C THR A 737 31.06 -26.33 -8.47
N GLY A 738 32.02 -25.85 -7.67
CA GLY A 738 32.38 -26.39 -6.35
C GLY A 738 31.44 -26.00 -5.22
N GLY A 739 30.64 -24.94 -5.40
CA GLY A 739 29.61 -24.49 -4.46
C GLY A 739 28.25 -25.12 -4.78
N LEU A 740 27.31 -24.30 -5.27
CA LEU A 740 25.90 -24.70 -5.43
C LEU A 740 25.71 -25.91 -6.34
N GLU A 741 26.45 -26.00 -7.46
CA GLU A 741 26.31 -27.12 -8.39
C GLU A 741 26.68 -28.45 -7.76
N LYS A 742 27.83 -28.49 -7.07
CA LYS A 742 28.27 -29.66 -6.31
C LYS A 742 27.24 -30.05 -5.26
N THR A 743 26.81 -29.10 -4.41
CA THR A 743 25.81 -29.36 -3.36
C THR A 743 24.50 -29.92 -3.93
N VAL A 744 23.98 -29.32 -5.01
CA VAL A 744 22.75 -29.80 -5.66
C VAL A 744 22.91 -31.21 -6.22
N LYS A 745 24.04 -31.51 -6.86
CA LYS A 745 24.31 -32.83 -7.46
C LYS A 745 24.52 -33.91 -6.40
N GLU A 746 25.37 -33.66 -5.41
CA GLU A 746 25.72 -34.63 -4.36
C GLU A 746 24.50 -35.03 -3.53
N HIS A 747 23.66 -34.06 -3.18
CA HIS A 747 22.46 -34.32 -2.37
C HIS A 747 21.21 -34.63 -3.20
N ARG A 748 21.32 -34.65 -4.54
CA ARG A 748 20.22 -34.87 -5.50
C ARG A 748 19.05 -33.93 -5.22
N LEU A 749 19.33 -32.63 -5.17
CA LEU A 749 18.34 -31.60 -4.88
C LEU A 749 17.57 -31.18 -6.13
N ASP A 750 16.29 -30.86 -5.94
CA ASP A 750 15.47 -30.17 -6.93
C ASP A 750 15.56 -28.65 -6.80
N ALA A 751 15.85 -28.16 -5.59
CA ALA A 751 16.15 -26.76 -5.30
C ALA A 751 16.93 -26.63 -4.00
N VAL A 752 17.51 -25.44 -3.80
CA VAL A 752 17.84 -24.91 -2.49
C VAL A 752 16.85 -23.82 -2.11
N VAL A 753 16.68 -23.61 -0.82
CA VAL A 753 15.84 -22.54 -0.27
C VAL A 753 16.62 -21.69 0.72
N VAL A 754 16.47 -20.37 0.61
CA VAL A 754 17.11 -19.38 1.49
C VAL A 754 16.14 -18.26 1.87
N ALA A 755 16.44 -17.59 2.98
CA ALA A 755 15.76 -16.36 3.36
C ALA A 755 16.15 -15.19 2.44
N ASN A 756 15.18 -14.32 2.15
CA ASN A 756 15.34 -13.11 1.37
C ASN A 756 16.18 -13.30 0.10
N ASN A 757 17.16 -12.44 -0.14
CA ASN A 757 17.95 -12.39 -1.36
C ASN A 757 19.38 -12.95 -1.16
N ASP A 758 19.65 -13.60 -0.04
CA ASP A 758 21.01 -13.90 0.43
C ASP A 758 21.82 -14.79 -0.55
N ILE A 759 21.15 -15.59 -1.39
CA ILE A 759 21.80 -16.45 -2.39
C ILE A 759 22.09 -15.74 -3.73
N SER A 760 21.71 -14.48 -3.89
CA SER A 760 21.70 -13.80 -5.20
C SER A 760 23.04 -13.84 -5.92
N ALA A 761 24.14 -13.61 -5.21
CA ALA A 761 25.48 -13.64 -5.81
C ALA A 761 25.87 -15.04 -6.32
N VAL A 762 25.47 -16.10 -5.60
CA VAL A 762 25.69 -17.50 -6.03
C VAL A 762 24.91 -17.81 -7.29
N LEU A 763 23.64 -17.40 -7.35
CA LEU A 763 22.81 -17.61 -8.53
C LEU A 763 23.32 -16.80 -9.73
N ALA A 764 23.84 -15.61 -9.48
CA ALA A 764 24.39 -14.74 -10.49
C ALA A 764 25.62 -15.34 -11.18
N ILE A 765 26.65 -15.74 -10.42
CA ILE A 765 27.91 -16.25 -11.00
C ILE A 765 27.70 -17.55 -11.79
N GLY A 766 26.75 -18.38 -11.38
CA GLY A 766 26.39 -19.60 -12.09
C GLY A 766 25.45 -19.38 -13.26
N GLY A 767 24.87 -18.18 -13.41
CA GLY A 767 23.78 -17.89 -14.35
C GLY A 767 22.54 -18.77 -14.10
N TYR A 768 22.30 -19.11 -12.84
CA TYR A 768 21.30 -20.05 -12.35
C TYR A 768 19.96 -19.39 -12.07
N PRO A 769 18.81 -20.06 -12.24
CA PRO A 769 17.52 -19.45 -11.96
C PRO A 769 17.21 -19.34 -10.46
N GLY A 770 16.41 -18.34 -10.11
CA GLY A 770 15.87 -18.14 -8.77
C GLY A 770 14.46 -17.54 -8.80
N ILE A 771 13.59 -17.98 -7.89
CA ILE A 771 12.23 -17.46 -7.73
C ILE A 771 12.06 -16.95 -6.31
N ALA A 772 11.86 -15.64 -6.16
CA ALA A 772 11.47 -15.00 -4.92
C ALA A 772 9.95 -15.07 -4.76
N VAL A 773 9.47 -15.44 -3.57
CA VAL A 773 8.05 -15.46 -3.20
C VAL A 773 7.87 -14.77 -1.84
N PRO A 774 6.79 -14.01 -1.63
CA PRO A 774 6.48 -13.43 -0.33
C PRO A 774 6.48 -14.47 0.80
N ALA A 775 7.11 -14.15 1.93
CA ALA A 775 7.21 -15.02 3.10
C ALA A 775 6.63 -14.39 4.37
N GLY A 776 6.47 -13.07 4.42
CA GLY A 776 5.82 -12.42 5.55
C GLY A 776 6.19 -10.96 5.66
N TYR A 777 5.87 -10.42 6.82
CA TYR A 777 6.11 -9.01 7.16
C TYR A 777 6.61 -8.94 8.59
N SER A 778 7.59 -8.07 8.84
CA SER A 778 8.03 -7.76 10.19
C SER A 778 6.90 -7.12 11.01
N GLU A 779 7.12 -6.92 12.30
CA GLU A 779 6.17 -6.20 13.15
C GLU A 779 5.89 -4.77 12.65
N GLU A 780 6.89 -4.12 12.05
CA GLU A 780 6.79 -2.79 11.44
C GLU A 780 6.11 -2.81 10.06
N GLY A 781 5.75 -3.97 9.54
CA GLY A 781 5.11 -4.14 8.23
C GLY A 781 6.10 -4.27 7.06
N VAL A 782 7.40 -4.41 7.32
CA VAL A 782 8.42 -4.56 6.26
C VAL A 782 8.32 -5.95 5.65
N PRO A 783 8.10 -6.09 4.34
CA PRO A 783 8.05 -7.40 3.70
C PRO A 783 9.39 -8.13 3.74
N PHE A 784 9.33 -9.44 3.88
CA PHE A 784 10.45 -10.35 3.65
C PHE A 784 9.98 -11.57 2.87
N GLY A 785 10.91 -12.24 2.19
CA GLY A 785 10.62 -13.28 1.21
C GLY A 785 11.45 -14.53 1.39
N ILE A 786 11.10 -15.56 0.63
CA ILE A 786 11.87 -16.80 0.52
C ILE A 786 12.25 -17.00 -0.95
N VAL A 787 13.46 -17.50 -1.20
CA VAL A 787 13.95 -17.74 -2.56
C VAL A 787 14.21 -19.21 -2.78
N PHE A 788 13.61 -19.74 -3.85
CA PHE A 788 13.93 -21.05 -4.41
C PHE A 788 15.00 -20.89 -5.49
N GLY A 789 16.17 -21.46 -5.29
CA GLY A 789 17.28 -21.45 -6.25
C GLY A 789 17.55 -22.85 -6.83
N GLY A 790 17.99 -22.91 -8.08
CA GLY A 790 18.28 -24.18 -8.77
C GLY A 790 19.46 -24.06 -9.73
N LEU A 791 19.76 -25.11 -10.49
CA LEU A 791 20.78 -25.05 -11.55
C LEU A 791 20.15 -24.57 -12.87
N ARG A 792 20.99 -24.30 -13.88
CA ARG A 792 20.52 -23.87 -15.21
C ARG A 792 19.47 -24.85 -15.75
N GLY A 793 18.31 -24.34 -16.15
CA GLY A 793 17.17 -25.14 -16.62
C GLY A 793 16.25 -25.71 -15.54
N TYR A 794 16.44 -25.35 -14.27
CA TYR A 794 15.57 -25.82 -13.19
C TYR A 794 14.26 -25.01 -13.05
N GLU A 795 14.02 -24.00 -13.89
CA GLU A 795 12.80 -23.19 -13.89
C GLU A 795 11.52 -24.02 -13.73
N PRO A 796 11.30 -25.14 -14.46
CA PRO A 796 10.11 -25.97 -14.27
C PRO A 796 9.93 -26.45 -12.82
N ARG A 797 11.01 -26.93 -12.20
CA ARG A 797 10.98 -27.44 -10.82
C ARG A 797 10.74 -26.30 -9.83
N LEU A 798 11.44 -25.18 -10.03
CA LEU A 798 11.30 -24.00 -9.18
C LEU A 798 9.89 -23.43 -9.25
N ILE A 799 9.28 -23.39 -10.44
CA ILE A 799 7.90 -22.94 -10.63
C ILE A 799 6.91 -23.85 -9.87
N GLU A 800 7.04 -25.18 -10.00
CA GLU A 800 6.20 -26.13 -9.26
C GLU A 800 6.28 -25.87 -7.74
N MET A 801 7.49 -25.73 -7.20
CA MET A 801 7.70 -25.53 -5.76
C MET A 801 7.22 -24.15 -5.29
N ALA A 802 7.56 -23.09 -6.03
CA ALA A 802 7.17 -21.72 -5.70
C ALA A 802 5.65 -21.54 -5.76
N TYR A 803 4.98 -22.07 -6.78
CA TYR A 803 3.53 -22.00 -6.91
C TYR A 803 2.83 -22.79 -5.81
N ALA A 804 3.24 -24.04 -5.54
CA ALA A 804 2.66 -24.81 -4.44
C ALA A 804 2.86 -24.12 -3.08
N PHE A 805 4.04 -23.53 -2.84
CA PHE A 805 4.30 -22.75 -1.63
C PHE A 805 3.43 -21.49 -1.53
N GLU A 806 3.32 -20.71 -2.60
CA GLU A 806 2.45 -19.53 -2.66
C GLU A 806 1.00 -19.91 -2.37
N GLN A 807 0.48 -20.96 -3.01
CA GLN A 807 -0.91 -21.37 -2.85
C GLN A 807 -1.22 -21.93 -1.46
N ALA A 808 -0.23 -22.57 -0.81
CA ALA A 808 -0.35 -23.04 0.57
C ALA A 808 -0.35 -21.89 1.60
N THR A 809 0.23 -20.74 1.27
CA THR A 809 0.50 -19.67 2.25
C THR A 809 -0.26 -18.36 2.01
N LYS A 810 -0.51 -17.98 0.75
CA LYS A 810 -1.27 -16.79 0.31
C LYS A 810 -0.86 -15.51 1.04
N LEU A 811 0.43 -15.18 1.01
CA LEU A 811 1.04 -14.15 1.87
C LEU A 811 1.10 -12.74 1.25
N TYR A 812 0.81 -12.60 -0.05
CA TYR A 812 0.68 -11.28 -0.65
C TYR A 812 -0.45 -10.49 0.03
N ILE A 813 -0.18 -9.24 0.37
CA ILE A 813 -1.15 -8.28 0.93
C ILE A 813 -0.97 -6.99 0.15
N ASP A 814 -2.06 -6.41 -0.37
CA ASP A 814 -2.01 -5.07 -0.99
C ASP A 814 -1.43 -4.07 0.02
N PRO A 815 -0.37 -3.30 -0.29
CA PRO A 815 0.15 -2.27 0.62
C PRO A 815 -0.88 -1.20 1.00
N ASN A 816 -1.93 -1.02 0.19
CA ASN A 816 -3.05 -0.12 0.51
C ASN A 816 -4.10 -0.79 1.39
N ASN A 817 -3.90 -2.04 1.79
CA ASN A 817 -4.79 -2.74 2.69
C ASN A 817 -4.66 -2.17 4.12
N PRO A 818 -5.75 -1.64 4.71
CA PRO A 818 -5.72 -1.01 6.02
C PRO A 818 -5.30 -1.93 7.19
N TYR A 819 -5.30 -3.27 7.00
CA TYR A 819 -4.81 -4.22 8.02
C TYR A 819 -3.29 -4.13 8.29
N MET A 820 -2.47 -3.66 7.34
CA MET A 820 -1.02 -3.52 7.52
C MET A 820 -0.63 -2.31 8.39
N ASN A 821 -1.38 -1.22 8.30
CA ASN A 821 -1.15 0.02 9.08
C ASN A 821 -1.39 -0.14 10.60
N LEU A 822 -2.07 -1.23 11.02
CA LEU A 822 -2.37 -1.51 12.42
C LEU A 822 -1.28 -2.30 13.16
N ARG A 823 -0.35 -2.96 12.46
CA ARG A 823 0.77 -3.69 13.09
C ARG A 823 1.92 -2.74 13.47
N SER A 824 2.25 -1.80 12.59
CA SER A 824 3.30 -0.79 12.82
C SER A 824 2.94 0.21 13.94
N SER A 825 1.64 0.49 14.16
CA SER A 825 1.18 1.44 15.18
C SER A 825 1.16 0.88 16.61
N ARG A 826 1.36 -0.43 16.81
CA ARG A 826 1.23 -1.09 18.13
C ARG A 826 2.44 -0.92 19.06
N ARG A 827 3.59 -0.40 18.62
CA ARG A 827 4.80 -0.32 19.47
C ARG A 827 5.56 1.01 19.53
N THR A 828 5.18 2.03 18.76
CA THR A 828 5.75 3.39 18.95
C THR A 828 5.14 4.14 20.14
N GLY A 829 4.13 3.56 20.81
CA GLY A 829 3.52 4.07 22.05
C GLY A 829 4.19 3.59 23.35
N GLY A 830 5.52 3.51 23.40
CA GLY A 830 6.28 3.28 24.64
C GLY A 830 6.84 4.60 25.13
N GLY A 831 6.14 5.27 26.05
CA GLY A 831 6.53 6.56 26.59
C GLY A 831 7.94 6.55 27.21
N HIS A 832 8.74 7.57 26.88
CA HIS A 832 9.90 7.96 27.65
C HIS A 832 9.48 8.21 29.11
N ARG A 833 9.84 7.27 30.01
CA ARG A 833 10.04 7.61 31.42
C ARG A 833 11.51 7.97 31.59
N VAL A 834 11.72 9.25 31.89
CA VAL A 834 12.93 9.74 32.55
C VAL A 834 12.96 9.09 33.93
N ASP A 835 14.00 8.33 34.23
CA ASP A 835 14.42 8.15 35.61
C ASP A 835 15.95 8.09 35.72
N ASP A 836 16.45 8.83 36.68
CA ASP A 836 17.84 9.19 36.92
C ASP A 836 18.47 8.21 37.94
N ARG A 837 19.77 7.93 37.79
CA ARG A 837 20.71 7.29 38.76
C ARG A 837 20.58 5.77 39.02
N ARG A 838 21.63 4.98 38.73
CA ARG A 838 22.87 4.76 39.53
C ARG A 838 23.68 3.57 38.96
N ARG A 839 25.00 3.69 39.05
CA ARG A 839 26.06 2.69 38.77
C ARG A 839 25.76 1.27 39.31
N SER A 840 26.07 0.23 38.52
CA SER A 840 27.14 -0.71 38.91
C SER A 840 27.67 -1.50 37.71
N SER A 841 28.99 -1.63 37.70
CA SER A 841 29.86 -2.37 36.79
C SER A 841 30.02 -3.82 37.21
N ARG A 842 30.09 -4.78 36.25
CA ARG A 842 31.03 -5.93 36.22
C ARG A 842 30.78 -6.88 35.02
N THR A 843 31.83 -7.04 34.18
CA THR A 843 32.42 -8.26 33.56
C THR A 843 31.50 -9.28 32.84
N ALA A 844 31.81 -9.96 31.72
CA ALA A 844 33.02 -10.29 30.94
C ALA A 844 32.53 -10.79 29.53
N LEU A 845 33.07 -10.38 28.37
CA LEU A 845 34.25 -10.89 27.63
C LEU A 845 34.12 -12.29 26.98
N LEU A 846 34.56 -12.38 25.70
CA LEU A 846 35.00 -13.53 24.85
C LEU A 846 34.25 -13.49 23.49
N TYR A 847 34.82 -13.42 22.28
CA TYR A 847 36.14 -13.50 21.64
C TYR A 847 36.05 -12.62 20.35
N GLY A 848 37.06 -12.16 19.62
CA GLY A 848 38.49 -12.47 19.47
C GLY A 848 38.99 -11.77 18.19
N ARG A 849 40.26 -11.38 18.17
CA ARG A 849 40.87 -10.31 17.34
C ARG A 849 41.30 -10.70 15.90
N LEU A 850 41.40 -9.63 15.08
CA LEU A 850 42.15 -9.45 13.82
C LEU A 850 43.67 -9.75 13.93
N PRO A 851 44.39 -9.82 12.80
CA PRO A 851 45.35 -8.74 12.44
C PRO A 851 45.49 -8.57 10.89
N ALA A 852 46.09 -7.56 10.26
CA ALA A 852 46.53 -6.19 10.52
C ALA A 852 47.01 -5.64 9.14
N ALA A 853 46.77 -4.38 8.80
CA ALA A 853 47.59 -3.67 7.79
C ALA A 853 47.64 -2.17 8.11
N ARG A 854 48.89 -1.70 8.25
CA ARG A 854 49.32 -0.35 8.63
C ARG A 854 48.90 0.69 7.59
N ALA A 855 48.32 1.80 8.05
CA ALA A 855 48.36 3.08 7.34
C ALA A 855 49.29 4.03 8.10
N VAL A 856 50.19 4.63 7.34
CA VAL A 856 51.18 5.64 7.72
C VAL A 856 50.47 6.99 7.89
N LEU A 857 50.66 7.66 9.03
CA LEU A 857 50.36 9.09 9.22
C LEU A 857 51.55 9.95 8.74
N PRO A 858 51.32 11.21 8.37
CA PRO A 858 51.72 12.27 9.30
C PRO A 858 50.81 13.52 9.28
N HIS A 859 50.49 14.06 10.47
CA HIS A 859 50.93 15.40 10.94
C HIS A 859 50.08 15.96 12.09
N ALA A 860 50.74 16.04 13.25
CA ALA A 860 50.89 17.18 14.16
C ALA A 860 49.67 18.05 14.58
N CYS A 861 49.30 17.83 15.84
CA CYS A 861 49.01 18.79 16.92
C CYS A 861 49.08 20.30 16.64
N GLY A 862 48.00 20.98 17.06
CA GLY A 862 48.08 22.30 17.69
C GLY A 862 47.41 22.24 19.06
N SER A 863 48.19 22.35 20.13
CA SER A 863 47.73 22.58 21.49
C SER A 863 48.43 23.84 22.02
N ALA A 864 47.69 24.80 22.55
CA ALA A 864 48.07 25.54 23.76
C ALA A 864 46.95 26.50 24.18
N ALA A 865 46.71 26.48 25.48
CA ALA A 865 45.73 27.25 26.22
C ALA A 865 46.16 28.70 26.46
N SER A 866 45.19 29.56 26.80
CA SER A 866 45.34 30.51 27.92
C SER A 866 43.98 31.06 28.36
N ALA A 867 43.87 31.23 29.68
CA ALA A 867 42.69 31.58 30.46
C ALA A 867 42.39 33.10 30.46
N PHE A 868 41.16 33.49 30.83
CA PHE A 868 40.87 34.20 32.09
C PHE A 868 39.39 34.64 32.22
N SER A 869 38.77 34.25 33.36
CA SER A 869 37.72 34.94 34.15
C SER A 869 36.32 35.20 33.54
N CYS A 870 35.18 35.16 34.24
CA CYS A 870 34.92 35.13 35.68
C CYS A 870 33.46 34.67 35.97
N ARG A 871 33.33 33.75 36.94
CA ARG A 871 32.38 33.63 38.08
C ARG A 871 30.83 33.71 37.92
N CYS A 872 30.22 32.80 38.68
CA CYS A 872 28.81 32.48 38.86
C CYS A 872 28.02 33.38 39.85
N HIS A 873 26.69 33.47 39.61
CA HIS A 873 25.48 33.49 40.50
C HIS A 873 25.54 33.98 41.97
N PRO A 874 24.47 34.62 42.52
CA PRO A 874 23.21 33.93 42.91
C PRO A 874 21.89 34.75 42.87
N ALA A 875 20.82 34.09 43.32
CA ALA A 875 19.38 34.43 43.33
C ALA A 875 18.93 35.51 44.35
N GLU A 876 17.75 36.13 44.14
CA GLU A 876 16.57 36.12 45.05
C GLU A 876 15.44 37.14 44.69
N LEU A 877 14.19 36.61 44.65
CA LEU A 877 12.92 37.07 45.26
C LEU A 877 12.18 38.42 44.93
N ILE A 878 10.84 38.24 44.71
CA ILE A 878 9.67 39.11 45.01
C ILE A 878 9.27 40.20 43.97
N GLY A 879 8.00 40.16 43.52
CA GLY A 879 7.36 41.16 42.62
C GLY A 879 6.94 42.46 43.35
N PRO A 880 6.00 43.30 42.87
CA PRO A 880 5.24 43.31 41.61
C PRO A 880 5.44 44.62 40.80
N SER A 881 4.69 44.76 39.70
CA SER A 881 4.30 46.01 39.02
C SER A 881 5.25 46.69 38.00
N ASN A 882 4.73 46.73 36.77
CA ASN A 882 4.67 47.84 35.82
C ASN A 882 5.90 48.31 35.00
N ALA A 883 5.59 48.56 33.73
CA ALA A 883 6.27 49.36 32.71
C ALA A 883 7.40 48.69 31.90
N ILE A 884 7.00 48.04 30.80
CA ILE A 884 7.85 47.86 29.61
C ILE A 884 7.68 49.11 28.75
N SER A 885 8.73 49.92 28.60
CA SER A 885 8.84 50.89 27.51
C SER A 885 9.36 50.17 26.27
N CYS A 886 8.54 50.06 25.22
CA CYS A 886 9.00 49.61 23.91
C CYS A 886 9.50 50.83 23.14
N ALA A 887 10.80 50.89 22.87
CA ALA A 887 11.39 51.87 21.97
C ALA A 887 11.06 51.47 20.52
N THR A 888 10.13 52.20 19.91
CA THR A 888 10.23 52.79 18.55
C THR A 888 8.87 53.39 18.21
N GLY A 889 8.78 54.72 18.35
CA GLY A 889 7.59 55.47 18.01
C GLY A 889 7.34 55.47 16.50
N LYS A 890 6.17 54.99 16.11
CA LYS A 890 5.32 55.63 15.10
C LYS A 890 3.87 55.58 15.59
N GLN A 891 3.33 56.76 15.90
CA GLN A 891 1.92 56.96 16.18
C GLN A 891 1.08 56.65 14.93
N LEU A 892 -0.05 55.96 15.12
CA LEU A 892 -1.24 56.08 14.27
C LEU A 892 -2.31 56.85 15.07
N PRO A 893 -3.19 57.65 14.42
CA PRO A 893 -3.83 58.81 15.04
C PRO A 893 -4.96 58.43 16.02
N GLN A 894 -5.06 59.20 17.11
CA GLN A 894 -6.27 59.29 17.93
C GLN A 894 -7.43 59.86 17.10
N LEU A 895 -8.56 59.16 17.07
CA LEU A 895 -9.85 59.69 16.67
C LEU A 895 -10.78 59.72 17.89
N ILE A 896 -10.83 60.91 18.50
CA ILE A 896 -11.89 61.59 19.25
C ILE A 896 -12.98 60.70 19.88
N THR A 897 -13.00 60.71 21.21
CA THR A 897 -14.14 60.38 22.07
C THR A 897 -15.16 61.54 22.05
N GLY A 898 -16.41 61.24 21.70
CA GLY A 898 -17.56 62.15 21.84
C GLY A 898 -18.73 61.36 22.41
N GLY A 899 -19.22 61.76 23.58
CA GLY A 899 -20.00 60.91 24.48
C GLY A 899 -21.44 60.61 24.06
N SER A 900 -21.86 59.37 24.34
CA SER A 900 -23.12 59.03 24.97
C SER A 900 -23.02 57.57 25.44
N SER A 901 -23.54 57.29 26.63
CA SER A 901 -23.49 56.04 27.38
C SER A 901 -23.89 54.78 26.60
N ASP A 902 -22.90 54.02 26.13
CA ASP A 902 -22.95 52.56 25.94
C ASP A 902 -21.50 52.07 25.69
N PRO A 903 -20.87 51.25 26.57
CA PRO A 903 -19.47 50.86 26.40
C PRO A 903 -19.34 49.78 25.31
N ILE A 904 -19.28 50.19 24.04
CA ILE A 904 -18.96 49.33 22.90
C ILE A 904 -17.43 49.26 22.79
N ALA A 905 -16.83 48.31 23.53
CA ALA A 905 -15.41 48.02 23.43
C ALA A 905 -15.15 46.95 22.34
N ALA A 906 -14.43 47.32 21.28
CA ALA A 906 -13.72 46.36 20.44
C ALA A 906 -12.50 45.86 21.22
N SER A 907 -12.57 44.65 21.75
CA SER A 907 -11.48 44.08 22.53
C SER A 907 -10.54 43.27 21.65
N TRP A 908 -9.49 43.92 21.12
CA TRP A 908 -8.34 43.21 20.56
C TRP A 908 -7.43 42.80 21.72
N PHE A 909 -7.49 41.52 22.12
CA PHE A 909 -6.55 40.98 23.10
C PHE A 909 -5.41 40.26 22.39
N ILE A 910 -4.34 40.98 22.06
CA ILE A 910 -3.06 40.34 21.70
C ILE A 910 -2.42 39.87 23.01
N LYS A 911 -2.66 38.61 23.38
CA LYS A 911 -1.97 37.97 24.49
C LYS A 911 -0.74 37.24 23.95
N ASP A 912 0.35 37.97 23.75
CA ASP A 912 1.65 37.36 23.43
C ASP A 912 2.25 36.73 24.68
N ARG A 913 1.77 35.54 25.05
CA ARG A 913 2.46 34.72 26.04
C ARG A 913 3.21 33.53 25.47
N ASP A 914 2.88 33.08 24.26
CA ASP A 914 3.53 31.92 23.62
C ASP A 914 3.32 31.93 22.09
N ARG A 915 3.57 33.07 21.40
CA ARG A 915 3.33 33.23 19.94
C ARG A 915 1.90 32.88 19.46
N THR A 916 0.95 32.94 20.38
CA THR A 916 -0.47 32.64 20.15
C THR A 916 -1.25 33.93 20.05
N ILE A 917 -2.09 34.05 19.01
CA ILE A 917 -2.93 35.23 18.78
C ILE A 917 -4.40 34.83 18.93
N ILE A 918 -5.14 35.57 19.76
CA ILE A 918 -6.59 35.39 19.96
C ILE A 918 -7.30 36.66 19.48
N ILE A 919 -8.22 36.53 18.52
CA ILE A 919 -8.98 37.63 17.94
C ILE A 919 -10.46 37.38 18.19
N SER A 920 -11.12 38.31 18.88
CA SER A 920 -12.58 38.28 19.10
C SER A 920 -13.24 39.50 18.46
N LEU A 921 -14.14 39.28 17.50
CA LEU A 921 -14.84 40.34 16.76
C LEU A 921 -16.32 40.38 17.15
N SER A 922 -16.86 41.55 17.49
CA SER A 922 -18.28 41.74 17.85
C SER A 922 -19.01 42.73 16.92
N ALA A 923 -20.30 42.46 16.67
CA ALA A 923 -21.08 42.83 15.47
C ALA A 923 -21.36 44.32 15.15
N ARG A 924 -21.02 45.32 15.97
CA ARG A 924 -21.43 46.72 15.69
C ARG A 924 -20.41 47.56 14.91
N LEU A 925 -19.21 47.03 14.63
CA LEU A 925 -18.14 47.79 13.97
C LEU A 925 -17.97 47.56 12.47
N MET A 926 -18.55 46.51 11.88
CA MET A 926 -18.32 46.22 10.46
C MET A 926 -19.15 47.07 9.48
N LYS A 927 -19.87 48.08 9.98
CA LYS A 927 -20.58 49.07 9.15
C LYS A 927 -19.77 50.37 8.93
N LYS A 928 -18.54 50.46 9.43
CA LYS A 928 -17.64 51.61 9.23
C LYS A 928 -16.38 51.21 8.48
#